data_AF-A0A8S0ZSA8-F1
#
_entry.id   AF-A0A8S0ZSA8-F1
#
_cell.length_a   1.000
_cell.length_b   1.000
_cell.length_c   1.000
_cell.angle_alpha   90.00
_cell.angle_beta   90.00
_cell.angle_gamma   90.00
#
_symmetry.space_group_name_H-M   'P 1'
#
loop_
_entity.id
_entity.type
_entity.pdbx_description
1 polymer ?
#
loop_
_entity_poly.entity_id
_entity_poly.type
_entity_poly.pdbx_seq_one_letter_code
_entity_poly.pdbx_strand_id
1 'polypeptide(L)'
;MAISTVICLTLTLYGLTQGFQQAFRSGPSLFQQPIGGITLNSPGAEFVKIISFSIPPERSNVGGYGFSNPPEAVGAGTDPAARTCGLTPEFCTNSRYRSIDGSCNNLQRPSWGMPQTPYGRLTPYNYADGISVMTRSVTGRQLPNARELSMQLFLDKNLVDPVWNLNAQQWGQIITHDMSLTAGAPQIGGAPPLVCCDNRGQLAPDVNNPSCAPILFPSNDPIHAPEGVRCQNFVRTGTTRDRGCTAPTASAEPISVVTAFMDLSIVYGSSALQAAPLRARTGGRLLTLFRNNQEWPPQDSNVTLACPPAQSSNEPCYLAGDIRVNQNPQLTVLQVILLREHNRIADVLGHLNPHWNDETLFQEARRIHIAEMQHINYYEYLPILLGFENMVQNKLIYPEAYEYVNDYNAGVDPSILDEHATAAFRHFHTLIRGYLKLVTESRQLAGTIRLSDWLNRPLVLEIGDSFSKLARGLTAQEMDFSDQFWDAELTQFFFKGNNTFGGDLRATDIQRGRDHGLGSYVTTRAACELPIPNSFHDMLDYISKKNVAVLQSMYASHQDVDLVVGGSLERNVPGAMVGPTFLCILTEQFYRTRVGDRYFYENGGDPNIAFTPGQLNAIRQGANMARILCDNVDSIHLMQPKAFRLVSINNEIVPCDQLPFVDLSLWQDVRGQGKK
;
A
#
# COMPACT_ATOMS: atom_id res chain seq x y z
N MET A 1 -47.32 -43.74 -26.82
CA MET A 1 -48.57 -44.17 -26.14
C MET A 1 -48.17 -44.93 -24.88
N ALA A 2 -48.77 -44.74 -23.70
CA ALA A 2 -49.68 -43.68 -23.25
C ALA A 2 -49.54 -43.50 -21.71
N ILE A 3 -50.05 -42.39 -21.18
CA ILE A 3 -49.67 -41.78 -19.89
C ILE A 3 -50.29 -42.48 -18.65
N SER A 4 -49.52 -42.48 -17.56
CA SER A 4 -49.94 -42.53 -16.13
C SER A 4 -48.81 -41.87 -15.30
N THR A 5 -48.95 -41.47 -14.03
CA THR A 5 -49.99 -41.72 -13.00
C THR A 5 -50.25 -40.42 -12.19
N VAL A 6 -51.05 -40.48 -11.11
CA VAL A 6 -51.41 -39.36 -10.21
C VAL A 6 -50.87 -39.58 -8.79
N ILE A 7 -50.59 -38.50 -8.02
CA ILE A 7 -50.85 -38.35 -6.55
C ILE A 7 -50.50 -36.91 -6.09
N CYS A 8 -51.16 -36.40 -5.04
CA CYS A 8 -51.02 -35.02 -4.55
C CYS A 8 -51.41 -34.86 -3.06
N LEU A 9 -50.69 -34.00 -2.30
CA LEU A 9 -51.00 -33.49 -0.93
C LEU A 9 -51.07 -34.57 0.21
N THR A 10 -51.07 -34.30 1.54
CA THR A 10 -51.34 -33.11 2.39
C THR A 10 -50.51 -33.04 3.71
N LEU A 11 -50.19 -31.81 4.18
CA LEU A 11 -50.22 -31.24 5.57
C LEU A 11 -49.66 -31.96 6.84
N THR A 12 -48.76 -31.24 7.56
CA THR A 12 -48.62 -30.90 9.02
C THR A 12 -49.38 -31.67 10.14
N LEU A 13 -49.00 -31.70 11.45
CA LEU A 13 -48.44 -30.64 12.34
C LEU A 13 -47.93 -31.18 13.73
N TYR A 14 -46.79 -30.68 14.27
CA TYR A 14 -46.28 -30.65 15.69
C TYR A 14 -46.20 -31.89 16.64
N GLY A 15 -45.16 -31.92 17.52
CA GLY A 15 -45.16 -32.64 18.83
C GLY A 15 -43.78 -32.97 19.43
N LEU A 16 -43.51 -32.65 20.71
CA LEU A 16 -42.23 -32.88 21.44
C LEU A 16 -42.39 -33.86 22.62
N THR A 17 -41.35 -34.67 22.97
CA THR A 17 -40.70 -34.75 24.32
C THR A 17 -39.58 -35.84 24.43
N GLN A 18 -38.88 -35.90 25.59
CA GLN A 18 -37.67 -36.70 25.93
C GLN A 18 -38.02 -38.11 26.51
N GLY A 19 -37.13 -39.09 26.81
CA GLY A 19 -35.65 -39.22 26.87
C GLY A 19 -35.20 -40.72 26.86
N PHE A 20 -34.31 -41.31 27.71
CA PHE A 20 -33.44 -40.81 28.79
C PHE A 20 -32.45 -41.93 29.34
N GLN A 21 -31.10 -41.76 29.25
CA GLN A 21 -30.02 -42.39 30.11
C GLN A 21 -29.78 -43.94 30.09
N GLN A 22 -28.69 -44.58 30.60
CA GLN A 22 -27.33 -44.30 31.19
C GLN A 22 -26.46 -45.61 30.98
N ALA A 23 -25.13 -45.72 30.74
CA ALA A 23 -23.85 -45.20 31.28
C ALA A 23 -23.03 -46.25 32.10
N PHE A 24 -21.67 -46.25 32.01
CA PHE A 24 -20.61 -46.76 32.97
C PHE A 24 -19.26 -46.89 32.20
N ARG A 25 -18.26 -45.99 32.37
CA ARG A 25 -17.09 -45.97 33.29
C ARG A 25 -15.98 -47.04 33.08
N SER A 26 -14.73 -46.63 32.78
CA SER A 26 -13.48 -46.85 33.59
C SER A 26 -12.16 -46.71 32.78
N GLY A 27 -11.03 -46.56 33.51
CA GLY A 27 -9.63 -46.80 33.11
C GLY A 27 -8.88 -47.45 34.31
N PRO A 28 -7.53 -47.50 34.42
CA PRO A 28 -6.46 -46.89 33.59
C PRO A 28 -5.16 -47.74 33.35
N SER A 29 -4.21 -47.19 32.57
CA SER A 29 -2.71 -47.25 32.74
C SER A 29 -1.85 -48.54 32.58
N LEU A 30 -0.61 -48.31 32.07
CA LEU A 30 0.73 -48.92 32.36
C LEU A 30 1.46 -49.96 31.44
N PHE A 31 2.78 -49.68 31.28
CA PHE A 31 4.01 -50.50 31.06
C PHE A 31 4.58 -50.99 29.69
N GLN A 32 5.86 -50.57 29.46
CA GLN A 32 7.07 -51.25 28.91
C GLN A 32 7.24 -51.77 27.44
N GLN A 33 8.05 -51.04 26.64
CA GLN A 33 9.43 -51.33 26.14
C GLN A 33 9.88 -52.74 25.63
N PRO A 34 11.01 -52.88 24.85
CA PRO A 34 11.74 -51.96 23.93
C PRO A 34 12.29 -52.68 22.63
N ILE A 35 13.48 -52.27 22.13
CA ILE A 35 14.29 -52.80 20.97
C ILE A 35 13.79 -52.31 19.60
N GLY A 36 14.59 -51.82 18.65
CA GLY A 36 16.02 -51.47 18.52
C GLY A 36 16.24 -50.77 17.14
N GLY A 37 17.36 -50.16 16.75
CA GLY A 37 18.71 -50.14 17.31
C GLY A 37 19.77 -50.33 16.21
N ILE A 38 19.95 -49.36 15.29
CA ILE A 38 20.99 -49.40 14.23
C ILE A 38 21.73 -48.06 14.15
N THR A 39 23.06 -48.13 14.12
CA THR A 39 24.01 -47.03 13.86
C THR A 39 24.88 -47.37 12.66
N LEU A 40 25.28 -46.38 11.85
CA LEU A 40 26.37 -46.50 10.88
C LEU A 40 27.24 -45.24 10.89
N ASN A 41 28.56 -45.43 10.79
CA ASN A 41 29.58 -44.38 10.84
C ASN A 41 30.57 -44.55 9.66
N SER A 42 30.70 -43.51 8.82
CA SER A 42 31.95 -43.11 8.11
C SER A 42 32.56 -44.16 7.12
N PRO A 43 33.72 -43.90 6.47
CA PRO A 43 34.43 -42.64 6.18
C PRO A 43 34.87 -42.42 4.68
N GLY A 44 35.06 -41.15 4.28
CA GLY A 44 36.22 -40.67 3.50
C GLY A 44 36.36 -40.90 1.98
N ALA A 45 36.80 -39.86 1.24
CA ALA A 45 37.63 -39.90 0.02
C ALA A 45 38.12 -38.48 -0.37
N GLU A 46 39.11 -38.38 -1.27
CA GLU A 46 40.00 -37.21 -1.45
C GLU A 46 39.71 -36.25 -2.63
N PHE A 47 40.40 -35.09 -2.57
CA PHE A 47 40.83 -34.17 -3.64
C PHE A 47 40.46 -34.43 -5.12
N VAL A 48 39.96 -33.38 -5.77
CA VAL A 48 40.37 -33.00 -7.15
C VAL A 48 40.71 -31.50 -7.18
N LYS A 49 41.75 -31.11 -7.93
CA LYS A 49 42.30 -29.74 -7.98
C LYS A 49 42.65 -29.38 -9.44
N ILE A 50 41.74 -28.72 -10.16
CA ILE A 50 41.91 -28.44 -11.60
C ILE A 50 41.68 -26.95 -11.93
N ILE A 51 42.79 -26.31 -12.31
CA ILE A 51 42.97 -25.23 -13.30
C ILE A 51 42.09 -23.98 -13.19
N SER A 52 42.73 -22.89 -12.80
CA SER A 52 42.32 -21.50 -13.06
C SER A 52 42.46 -21.12 -14.53
N PHE A 53 41.46 -20.47 -15.11
CA PHE A 53 41.60 -19.65 -16.32
C PHE A 53 41.39 -18.17 -15.97
N SER A 54 42.31 -17.31 -16.41
CA SER A 54 42.22 -15.86 -16.24
C SER A 54 41.83 -15.20 -17.55
N ILE A 55 40.82 -14.33 -17.53
CA ILE A 55 40.44 -13.44 -18.63
C ILE A 55 40.41 -12.00 -18.07
N PRO A 56 40.84 -10.97 -18.81
CA PRO A 56 41.14 -9.65 -18.22
C PRO A 56 39.90 -8.83 -17.85
N PRO A 57 40.00 -7.90 -16.89
CA PRO A 57 38.91 -7.01 -16.51
C PRO A 57 38.88 -5.74 -17.37
N GLU A 58 37.89 -5.60 -18.26
CA GLU A 58 37.51 -4.28 -18.76
C GLU A 58 36.65 -3.56 -17.70
N ARG A 59 37.18 -2.46 -17.17
CA ARG A 59 36.49 -1.63 -16.17
C ARG A 59 35.44 -0.75 -16.83
N SER A 60 34.19 -1.19 -16.81
CA SER A 60 33.07 -0.25 -16.75
C SER A 60 32.98 0.30 -15.31
N ASN A 61 33.25 1.59 -15.13
CA ASN A 61 33.10 2.25 -13.82
C ASN A 61 31.60 2.45 -13.51
N VAL A 62 30.95 1.40 -13.02
CA VAL A 62 29.61 1.51 -12.41
C VAL A 62 29.80 2.04 -10.98
N GLY A 63 29.57 3.35 -10.81
CA GLY A 63 29.44 3.95 -9.48
C GLY A 63 28.23 3.34 -8.73
N GLY A 64 28.32 3.21 -7.41
CA GLY A 64 27.27 2.59 -6.61
C GLY A 64 26.01 3.44 -6.53
N TYR A 65 24.95 3.03 -7.22
CA TYR A 65 23.62 3.66 -7.16
C TYR A 65 22.81 3.12 -5.96
N GLY A 66 23.29 3.42 -4.75
CA GLY A 66 22.61 3.02 -3.52
C GLY A 66 21.39 3.91 -3.24
N PHE A 67 20.18 3.35 -3.24
CA PHE A 67 18.96 4.13 -3.00
C PHE A 67 18.70 4.34 -1.51
N SER A 68 19.46 5.26 -0.92
CA SER A 68 19.25 5.77 0.43
C SER A 68 18.51 7.12 0.44
N ASN A 69 17.36 7.15 1.10
CA ASN A 69 16.53 8.31 1.48
C ASN A 69 17.11 9.73 1.20
N PRO A 70 16.24 10.60 0.63
CA PRO A 70 16.30 11.16 -0.73
C PRO A 70 17.71 11.48 -1.27
N PRO A 71 17.88 11.80 -2.59
CA PRO A 71 19.17 12.20 -3.14
C PRO A 71 19.87 13.29 -2.31
N GLU A 72 21.19 13.14 -2.15
CA GLU A 72 22.01 13.94 -1.23
C GLU A 72 21.82 15.45 -1.43
N ALA A 73 21.86 16.19 -0.31
CA ALA A 73 21.89 17.65 -0.32
C ALA A 73 23.26 18.16 -0.83
N VAL A 74 23.44 18.18 -2.15
CA VAL A 74 24.62 18.75 -2.82
C VAL A 74 24.80 20.20 -2.36
N GLY A 75 26.03 20.53 -1.98
CA GLY A 75 26.36 21.79 -1.31
C GLY A 75 26.14 23.05 -2.15
N ALA A 76 26.39 24.21 -1.53
CA ALA A 76 26.14 25.53 -2.12
C ALA A 76 26.93 25.79 -3.43
N GLY A 77 26.33 25.41 -4.58
CA GLY A 77 27.02 25.38 -5.87
C GLY A 77 26.09 25.41 -7.09
N THR A 78 25.33 26.49 -7.25
CA THR A 78 24.76 27.00 -8.53
C THR A 78 23.81 26.13 -9.38
N ASP A 79 23.61 24.83 -9.13
CA ASP A 79 22.64 24.01 -9.87
C ASP A 79 21.21 24.12 -9.28
N PRO A 80 20.16 24.41 -10.08
CA PRO A 80 18.77 24.43 -9.64
C PRO A 80 18.25 23.14 -8.98
N ALA A 81 18.88 21.98 -9.24
CA ALA A 81 18.57 20.72 -8.58
C ALA A 81 18.69 20.78 -7.03
N ALA A 82 19.44 21.76 -6.50
CA ALA A 82 19.69 21.90 -5.06
C ALA A 82 18.57 22.61 -4.25
N ARG A 83 17.45 23.07 -4.86
CA ARG A 83 16.38 23.79 -4.15
C ARG A 83 14.99 23.58 -4.75
N THR A 84 14.20 22.62 -4.25
CA THR A 84 12.81 22.44 -4.74
C THR A 84 11.79 22.16 -3.62
N CYS A 85 10.61 22.77 -3.78
CA CYS A 85 9.33 22.22 -3.35
C CYS A 85 8.34 22.38 -4.52
N GLY A 86 8.49 21.57 -5.57
CA GLY A 86 7.72 21.70 -6.82
C GLY A 86 8.19 22.87 -7.69
N LEU A 87 9.32 22.71 -8.41
CA LEU A 87 9.64 23.63 -9.50
C LEU A 87 8.61 23.45 -10.61
N THR A 88 7.89 24.52 -10.94
CA THR A 88 6.91 24.53 -12.03
C THR A 88 7.64 24.58 -13.36
N PRO A 89 7.41 23.65 -14.31
CA PRO A 89 7.93 23.75 -15.67
C PRO A 89 7.63 25.11 -16.31
N GLU A 90 8.64 25.73 -16.94
CA GLU A 90 8.51 27.04 -17.60
C GLU A 90 7.50 27.01 -18.76
N PHE A 91 7.37 25.85 -19.42
CA PHE A 91 6.39 25.59 -20.46
C PHE A 91 5.94 24.12 -20.41
N CYS A 92 4.73 23.86 -20.93
CA CYS A 92 4.22 22.51 -21.13
C CYS A 92 4.08 22.19 -22.61
N THR A 93 4.56 21.02 -23.02
CA THR A 93 4.19 20.40 -24.29
C THR A 93 2.91 19.60 -24.12
N ASN A 94 2.00 19.63 -25.10
CA ASN A 94 0.86 18.72 -25.09
C ASN A 94 1.30 17.33 -25.55
N SER A 95 1.75 16.51 -24.59
CA SER A 95 2.21 15.14 -24.80
C SER A 95 1.04 14.16 -24.86
N ARG A 96 1.19 13.09 -25.67
CA ARG A 96 0.33 11.89 -25.64
C ARG A 96 0.50 11.07 -24.36
N TYR A 97 1.68 11.17 -23.74
CA TYR A 97 2.08 10.37 -22.58
C TYR A 97 2.31 11.26 -21.35
N ARG A 98 1.91 10.77 -20.18
CA ARG A 98 2.30 11.33 -18.88
C ARG A 98 3.82 11.44 -18.79
N SER A 99 4.33 12.51 -18.19
CA SER A 99 5.72 12.50 -17.71
C SER A 99 5.92 11.43 -16.63
N ILE A 100 7.15 11.26 -16.16
CA ILE A 100 7.46 10.37 -15.02
C ILE A 100 7.18 11.07 -13.67
N ASP A 101 7.21 12.41 -13.65
CA ASP A 101 7.05 13.24 -12.46
C ASP A 101 5.66 13.88 -12.33
N GLY A 102 4.66 13.43 -13.11
CA GLY A 102 3.31 14.00 -13.13
C GLY A 102 3.20 15.44 -13.67
N SER A 103 4.33 16.09 -13.99
CA SER A 103 4.36 17.46 -14.50
C SER A 103 3.55 17.62 -15.80
N CYS A 104 2.99 18.82 -15.98
CA CYS A 104 2.15 19.15 -17.14
C CYS A 104 0.91 18.23 -17.32
N ASN A 105 0.46 17.55 -16.25
CA ASN A 105 -0.89 16.99 -16.20
C ASN A 105 -1.91 18.13 -16.31
N ASN A 106 -1.86 19.12 -15.40
CA ASN A 106 -2.62 20.36 -15.56
C ASN A 106 -1.81 21.39 -16.38
N LEU A 107 -2.29 21.74 -17.57
CA LEU A 107 -1.61 22.69 -18.47
C LEU A 107 -1.67 24.16 -17.99
N GLN A 108 -2.55 24.49 -17.04
CA GLN A 108 -2.66 25.82 -16.44
C GLN A 108 -1.91 25.92 -15.10
N ARG A 109 -1.61 24.78 -14.48
CA ARG A 109 -0.87 24.63 -13.22
C ARG A 109 0.13 23.47 -13.36
N PRO A 110 1.26 23.66 -14.09
CA PRO A 110 2.15 22.57 -14.48
C PRO A 110 2.73 21.71 -13.34
N SER A 111 2.72 22.23 -12.11
CA SER A 111 3.21 21.60 -10.88
C SER A 111 2.16 20.86 -10.05
N TRP A 112 0.88 20.93 -10.40
CA TRP A 112 -0.18 20.22 -9.68
C TRP A 112 -0.04 18.70 -9.83
N GLY A 113 0.08 18.00 -8.70
CA GLY A 113 0.31 16.55 -8.62
C GLY A 113 1.76 16.09 -8.85
N MET A 114 2.73 17.00 -8.95
CA MET A 114 4.16 16.67 -8.99
C MET A 114 4.69 16.20 -7.62
N PRO A 115 5.78 15.39 -7.57
CA PRO A 115 6.52 15.12 -6.35
C PRO A 115 7.29 16.36 -5.83
N GLN A 116 7.75 16.27 -4.59
CA GLN A 116 8.32 17.37 -3.80
C GLN A 116 7.34 18.54 -3.58
N THR A 117 6.03 18.34 -3.69
CA THR A 117 5.01 19.36 -3.42
C THR A 117 4.39 19.19 -2.02
N PRO A 118 3.78 20.23 -1.44
CA PRO A 118 2.94 20.10 -0.26
C PRO A 118 1.80 19.10 -0.45
N TYR A 119 1.35 18.46 0.63
CA TYR A 119 0.02 17.83 0.64
C TYR A 119 -1.07 18.91 0.58
N GLY A 120 -2.17 18.62 -0.13
CA GLY A 120 -3.41 19.40 -0.04
C GLY A 120 -4.03 19.30 1.36
N ARG A 121 -5.00 20.18 1.65
CA ARG A 121 -5.62 20.27 2.99
C ARG A 121 -7.13 20.47 2.92
N LEU A 122 -7.87 19.70 3.71
CA LEU A 122 -9.28 20.00 4.04
C LEU A 122 -9.39 20.99 5.20
N THR A 123 -8.45 20.94 6.14
CA THR A 123 -8.44 21.73 7.36
C THR A 123 -7.16 22.55 7.51
N PRO A 124 -7.23 23.80 8.03
CA PRO A 124 -6.04 24.57 8.36
C PRO A 124 -5.07 23.85 9.30
N TYR A 125 -3.79 24.21 9.26
CA TYR A 125 -2.76 23.60 10.10
C TYR A 125 -2.99 23.85 11.60
N ASN A 126 -3.00 22.76 12.37
CA ASN A 126 -3.27 22.72 13.80
C ASN A 126 -1.98 22.67 14.63
N TYR A 127 -1.01 23.52 14.29
CA TYR A 127 0.23 23.67 15.05
C TYR A 127 0.02 24.59 16.25
N ALA A 128 0.61 24.26 17.39
CA ALA A 128 0.37 24.98 18.65
C ALA A 128 0.99 26.39 18.71
N ASP A 129 1.88 26.69 17.77
CA ASP A 129 2.46 28.02 17.49
C ASP A 129 1.97 28.60 16.14
N GLY A 130 1.05 27.91 15.45
CA GLY A 130 0.63 28.20 14.06
C GLY A 130 1.67 27.88 12.98
N ILE A 131 2.89 27.50 13.36
CA ILE A 131 4.05 27.37 12.47
C ILE A 131 4.48 25.91 12.36
N SER A 132 4.92 25.28 13.45
CA SER A 132 5.55 23.95 13.38
C SER A 132 5.55 23.13 14.68
N VAL A 133 5.21 23.71 15.83
CA VAL A 133 5.16 22.98 17.11
C VAL A 133 3.95 22.06 17.11
N MET A 134 4.17 20.77 17.35
CA MET A 134 3.12 19.74 17.37
C MET A 134 1.92 20.15 18.24
N THR A 135 0.74 19.71 17.81
CA THR A 135 -0.57 20.06 18.38
C THR A 135 -0.62 19.87 19.91
N ARG A 136 -1.31 20.80 20.57
CA ARG A 136 -1.58 20.82 22.01
C ARG A 136 -3.07 20.82 22.26
N SER A 137 -3.47 20.42 23.46
CA SER A 137 -4.84 20.59 23.94
C SER A 137 -5.20 22.09 23.97
N VAL A 138 -6.49 22.42 23.86
CA VAL A 138 -7.03 23.77 24.11
C VAL A 138 -6.68 24.31 25.52
N THR A 139 -6.24 23.43 26.43
CA THR A 139 -5.70 23.79 27.75
C THR A 139 -4.21 24.20 27.76
N GLY A 140 -3.54 24.22 26.59
CA GLY A 140 -2.09 24.45 26.43
C GLY A 140 -1.20 23.26 26.80
N ARG A 141 -1.78 22.20 27.38
CA ARG A 141 -1.09 20.97 27.76
C ARG A 141 -0.79 20.10 26.53
N GLN A 142 0.11 19.12 26.68
CA GLN A 142 0.28 18.08 25.67
C GLN A 142 -1.02 17.28 25.49
N LEU A 143 -1.27 16.79 24.28
CA LEU A 143 -2.30 15.79 24.02
C LEU A 143 -1.94 14.44 24.66
N PRO A 144 -2.90 13.51 24.86
CA PRO A 144 -2.64 12.23 25.51
C PRO A 144 -1.59 11.41 24.76
N ASN A 145 -0.86 10.56 25.48
CA ASN A 145 0.25 9.79 24.91
C ASN A 145 -0.23 8.86 23.78
N ALA A 146 0.47 8.83 22.63
CA ALA A 146 0.03 8.09 21.45
C ALA A 146 0.01 6.56 21.65
N ARG A 147 0.96 6.00 22.43
CA ARG A 147 0.99 4.59 22.83
C ARG A 147 -0.09 4.28 23.86
N GLU A 148 -0.36 5.18 24.79
CA GLU A 148 -1.47 5.03 25.73
C GLU A 148 -2.84 5.04 25.01
N LEU A 149 -3.03 5.94 24.03
CA LEU A 149 -4.22 5.95 23.17
C LEU A 149 -4.36 4.66 22.36
N SER A 150 -3.26 4.13 21.82
CA SER A 150 -3.20 2.81 21.19
C SER A 150 -3.74 1.73 22.13
N MET A 151 -3.10 1.54 23.29
CA MET A 151 -3.46 0.50 24.28
C MET A 151 -4.87 0.62 24.88
N GLN A 152 -5.47 1.82 24.95
CA GLN A 152 -6.79 2.01 25.60
C GLN A 152 -7.97 1.96 24.61
N LEU A 153 -7.77 2.32 23.35
CA LEU A 153 -8.83 2.45 22.34
C LEU A 153 -8.73 1.39 21.23
N PHE A 154 -7.51 1.02 20.82
CA PHE A 154 -7.22 0.21 19.63
C PHE A 154 -6.65 -1.15 20.04
N LEU A 155 -7.49 -1.94 20.71
CA LEU A 155 -7.10 -3.19 21.37
C LEU A 155 -6.70 -4.30 20.40
N ASP A 156 -5.68 -5.07 20.78
CA ASP A 156 -5.24 -6.26 20.05
C ASP A 156 -6.35 -7.34 20.06
N LYS A 157 -6.91 -7.65 18.89
CA LYS A 157 -7.94 -8.69 18.72
C LYS A 157 -8.14 -9.06 17.25
N ASN A 158 -7.74 -10.28 16.91
CA ASN A 158 -7.90 -10.82 15.56
C ASN A 158 -9.38 -11.06 15.24
N LEU A 159 -9.90 -10.37 14.22
CA LEU A 159 -11.23 -10.56 13.64
C LEU A 159 -11.09 -10.58 12.12
N VAL A 160 -11.36 -11.74 11.51
CA VAL A 160 -11.26 -11.91 10.05
C VAL A 160 -12.54 -11.49 9.32
N ASP A 161 -12.38 -10.92 8.12
CA ASP A 161 -13.49 -10.61 7.23
C ASP A 161 -14.00 -11.88 6.50
N PRO A 162 -15.32 -12.15 6.49
CA PRO A 162 -15.88 -13.36 5.89
C PRO A 162 -16.16 -13.25 4.37
N VAL A 163 -15.85 -12.11 3.74
CA VAL A 163 -16.13 -11.81 2.33
C VAL A 163 -14.85 -11.50 1.56
N TRP A 164 -13.99 -10.66 2.13
CA TRP A 164 -12.84 -10.05 1.45
C TRP A 164 -11.53 -10.77 1.80
N ASN A 165 -10.63 -10.83 0.83
CA ASN A 165 -9.38 -11.56 0.96
C ASN A 165 -8.19 -10.62 1.21
N LEU A 166 -7.03 -11.21 1.52
CA LEU A 166 -5.80 -10.48 1.82
C LEU A 166 -5.33 -9.58 0.66
N ASN A 167 -5.70 -9.90 -0.59
CA ASN A 167 -5.47 -9.02 -1.73
C ASN A 167 -6.20 -7.67 -1.56
N ALA A 168 -7.41 -7.66 -1.00
CA ALA A 168 -8.15 -6.42 -0.75
C ALA A 168 -7.46 -5.52 0.30
N GLN A 169 -6.83 -6.09 1.32
CA GLN A 169 -5.95 -5.33 2.21
C GLN A 169 -4.69 -4.83 1.47
N GLN A 170 -4.04 -5.71 0.72
CA GLN A 170 -2.73 -5.41 0.14
C GLN A 170 -2.80 -4.41 -1.01
N TRP A 171 -3.90 -4.39 -1.76
CA TRP A 171 -4.14 -3.44 -2.84
C TRP A 171 -4.36 -2.00 -2.34
N GLY A 172 -4.93 -1.83 -1.15
CA GLY A 172 -5.02 -0.53 -0.49
C GLY A 172 -3.63 0.08 -0.27
N GLN A 173 -2.65 -0.74 0.14
CA GLN A 173 -1.26 -0.29 0.27
C GLN A 173 -0.60 0.03 -1.08
N ILE A 174 -0.89 -0.73 -2.14
CA ILE A 174 -0.42 -0.42 -3.51
C ILE A 174 -0.88 0.99 -3.91
N ILE A 175 -2.17 1.30 -3.73
CA ILE A 175 -2.73 2.64 -4.00
C ILE A 175 -2.11 3.70 -3.08
N THR A 176 -1.96 3.44 -1.78
CA THR A 176 -1.32 4.37 -0.83
C THR A 176 0.09 4.76 -1.28
N HIS A 177 0.85 3.77 -1.75
CA HIS A 177 2.23 3.97 -2.15
C HIS A 177 2.37 4.70 -3.48
N ASP A 178 1.45 4.45 -4.43
CA ASP A 178 1.43 5.13 -5.73
C ASP A 178 1.13 6.63 -5.61
N MET A 179 0.24 6.99 -4.68
CA MET A 179 -0.23 8.36 -4.46
C MET A 179 0.57 9.15 -3.41
N SER A 180 1.22 8.50 -2.43
CA SER A 180 1.80 9.22 -1.28
C SER A 180 3.08 8.63 -0.70
N LEU A 181 4.02 9.51 -0.36
CA LEU A 181 5.23 9.22 0.42
C LEU A 181 5.73 10.51 1.08
N THR A 182 5.71 10.57 2.41
CA THR A 182 6.18 11.72 3.19
C THR A 182 7.69 11.91 3.06
N ALA A 183 8.13 13.15 2.79
CA ALA A 183 9.55 13.49 2.79
C ALA A 183 10.21 13.20 4.16
N GLY A 184 11.40 12.60 4.15
CA GLY A 184 12.24 12.53 5.35
C GLY A 184 12.75 13.91 5.77
N ALA A 185 13.06 14.08 7.06
CA ALA A 185 13.75 15.27 7.56
C ALA A 185 15.09 15.46 6.83
N PRO A 186 15.52 16.71 6.53
CA PRO A 186 16.77 16.96 5.80
C PRO A 186 18.01 16.42 6.53
N GLN A 187 18.85 15.67 5.81
CA GLN A 187 20.18 15.26 6.28
C GLN A 187 21.21 16.32 5.86
N ILE A 188 22.05 16.76 6.79
CA ILE A 188 23.06 17.79 6.55
C ILE A 188 24.39 17.12 6.19
N GLY A 189 24.85 17.29 4.95
CA GLY A 189 26.23 16.99 4.54
C GLY A 189 26.71 15.55 4.76
N GLY A 190 25.85 14.56 4.53
CA GLY A 190 26.21 13.13 4.71
C GLY A 190 26.28 12.67 6.17
N ALA A 191 25.78 13.46 7.12
CA ALA A 191 25.59 13.02 8.50
C ALA A 191 24.64 11.80 8.58
N PRO A 192 24.84 10.87 9.54
CA PRO A 192 23.96 9.71 9.68
C PRO A 192 22.49 10.11 9.93
N PRO A 193 21.52 9.25 9.56
CA PRO A 193 20.10 9.50 9.82
C PRO A 193 19.82 9.80 11.28
N LEU A 194 18.96 10.79 11.54
CA LEU A 194 18.60 11.24 12.88
C LEU A 194 17.98 10.12 13.73
N VAL A 195 18.48 9.89 14.94
CA VAL A 195 17.95 8.87 15.86
C VAL A 195 17.44 9.54 17.13
N CYS A 196 16.13 9.48 17.35
CA CYS A 196 15.46 10.08 18.51
C CYS A 196 15.26 9.08 19.66
N CYS A 197 15.13 7.80 19.32
CA CYS A 197 15.16 6.66 20.23
C CYS A 197 15.97 5.54 19.57
N ASP A 198 16.86 4.88 20.31
CA ASP A 198 17.76 3.86 19.78
C ASP A 198 17.09 2.48 19.64
N ASN A 199 17.80 1.53 19.03
CA ASN A 199 17.32 0.15 18.82
C ASN A 199 17.20 -0.65 20.14
N ARG A 200 17.50 -0.05 21.30
CA ARG A 200 17.31 -0.59 22.66
C ARG A 200 16.17 0.12 23.40
N GLY A 201 15.39 0.96 22.70
CA GLY A 201 14.26 1.67 23.28
C GLY A 201 14.64 2.81 24.22
N GLN A 202 15.86 3.34 24.15
CA GLN A 202 16.32 4.45 24.99
C GLN A 202 16.39 5.75 24.19
N LEU A 203 16.14 6.90 24.84
CA LEU A 203 16.27 8.20 24.19
C LEU A 203 17.72 8.41 23.75
N ALA A 204 17.91 8.61 22.45
CA ALA A 204 19.21 8.77 21.83
C ALA A 204 19.73 10.22 21.97
N PRO A 205 21.04 10.49 21.77
CA PRO A 205 21.61 11.83 21.98
C PRO A 205 20.92 12.94 21.18
N ASP A 206 20.42 12.62 19.98
CA ASP A 206 19.79 13.58 19.08
C ASP A 206 18.37 13.99 19.50
N VAL A 207 17.82 13.44 20.60
CA VAL A 207 16.45 13.73 21.09
C VAL A 207 16.13 15.23 21.25
N ASN A 208 17.15 16.06 21.46
CA ASN A 208 17.01 17.52 21.58
C ASN A 208 16.89 18.26 20.23
N ASN A 209 16.98 17.55 19.10
CA ASN A 209 16.79 18.10 17.77
C ASN A 209 15.29 18.45 17.56
N PRO A 210 14.93 19.63 17.02
CA PRO A 210 13.53 19.99 16.73
C PRO A 210 12.77 19.02 15.81
N SER A 211 13.49 18.22 15.02
CA SER A 211 12.94 17.16 14.15
C SER A 211 12.72 15.82 14.88
N CYS A 212 13.00 15.74 16.19
CA CYS A 212 12.69 14.57 17.01
C CYS A 212 11.37 14.72 17.75
N ALA A 213 10.53 13.68 17.69
CA ALA A 213 9.28 13.59 18.44
C ALA A 213 9.00 12.14 18.88
N PRO A 214 9.94 11.47 19.58
CA PRO A 214 9.87 10.05 19.90
C PRO A 214 8.60 9.71 20.69
N ILE A 215 8.00 8.57 20.36
CA ILE A 215 6.82 8.06 21.06
C ILE A 215 7.31 7.46 22.37
N LEU A 216 7.08 8.17 23.48
CA LEU A 216 7.41 7.68 24.81
C LEU A 216 6.46 6.55 25.21
N PHE A 217 6.98 5.49 25.78
CA PHE A 217 6.16 4.40 26.34
C PHE A 217 5.88 4.66 27.83
N PRO A 218 4.63 4.49 28.30
CA PRO A 218 4.31 4.66 29.71
C PRO A 218 5.13 3.74 30.63
N SER A 219 5.45 4.18 31.85
CA SER A 219 6.19 3.36 32.82
C SER A 219 5.42 2.13 33.34
N ASN A 220 4.15 2.01 32.96
CA ASN A 220 3.24 0.91 33.20
C ASN A 220 2.81 0.19 31.89
N ASP A 221 3.52 0.40 30.78
CA ASP A 221 3.32 -0.35 29.54
C ASP A 221 3.58 -1.86 29.81
N PRO A 222 2.60 -2.75 29.62
CA PRO A 222 2.71 -4.15 30.03
C PRO A 222 3.65 -4.97 29.14
N ILE A 223 4.07 -4.45 27.99
CA ILE A 223 4.91 -5.13 27.00
C ILE A 223 6.34 -4.58 27.04
N HIS A 224 6.49 -3.25 26.98
CA HIS A 224 7.79 -2.62 26.79
C HIS A 224 8.51 -2.27 28.09
N ALA A 225 7.78 -1.90 29.16
CA ALA A 225 8.41 -1.55 30.44
C ALA A 225 9.16 -2.72 31.11
N PRO A 226 8.69 -4.00 31.07
CA PRO A 226 9.45 -5.15 31.57
C PRO A 226 10.80 -5.36 30.88
N GLU A 227 10.87 -5.13 29.57
CA GLU A 227 12.10 -5.20 28.76
C GLU A 227 13.00 -3.95 28.92
N GLY A 228 12.57 -2.96 29.72
CA GLY A 228 13.27 -1.70 29.93
C GLY A 228 13.17 -0.71 28.76
N VAL A 229 12.36 -0.99 27.75
CA VAL A 229 12.13 -0.18 26.54
C VAL A 229 11.25 1.02 26.91
N ARG A 230 11.72 2.25 26.66
CA ARG A 230 11.10 3.51 27.12
C ARG A 230 10.53 4.36 25.99
N CYS A 231 10.88 4.07 24.75
CA CYS A 231 10.39 4.80 23.59
C CYS A 231 10.45 3.96 22.30
N GLN A 232 9.78 4.48 21.29
CA GLN A 232 9.92 4.11 19.88
C GLN A 232 10.47 5.31 19.10
N ASN A 233 11.33 5.04 18.11
CA ASN A 233 11.92 6.09 17.28
C ASN A 233 10.86 6.77 16.42
N PHE A 234 10.83 8.10 16.43
CA PHE A 234 9.96 8.89 15.57
C PHE A 234 10.68 10.19 15.20
N VAL A 235 11.02 10.29 13.91
CA VAL A 235 11.53 11.50 13.25
C VAL A 235 10.37 12.18 12.53
N ARG A 236 10.30 13.50 12.65
CA ARG A 236 9.30 14.37 12.02
C ARG A 236 9.43 14.40 10.50
N THR A 237 8.31 14.63 9.81
CA THR A 237 8.26 14.76 8.34
C THR A 237 8.99 16.03 7.89
N GLY A 238 9.74 15.97 6.78
CA GLY A 238 10.37 17.14 6.19
C GLY A 238 9.35 18.05 5.52
N THR A 239 9.39 19.35 5.83
CA THR A 239 8.38 20.33 5.40
C THR A 239 8.92 21.37 4.41
N THR A 240 8.02 22.17 3.81
CA THR A 240 8.37 23.34 2.97
C THR A 240 9.33 24.30 3.66
N ARG A 241 9.17 24.47 4.98
CA ARG A 241 10.01 25.30 5.83
C ARG A 241 11.43 24.75 5.95
N ASP A 242 11.57 23.44 6.11
CA ASP A 242 12.89 22.78 6.29
C ASP A 242 13.66 22.65 4.98
N ARG A 243 12.95 22.68 3.84
CA ARG A 243 13.52 22.84 2.49
C ARG A 243 13.81 24.30 2.12
N GLY A 244 13.39 25.28 2.93
CA GLY A 244 13.57 26.71 2.66
C GLY A 244 12.70 27.28 1.54
N CYS A 245 11.58 26.62 1.24
CA CYS A 245 10.65 27.00 0.16
C CYS A 245 9.62 28.06 0.59
N THR A 246 9.30 28.11 1.89
CA THR A 246 8.36 29.06 2.50
C THR A 246 9.07 29.96 3.51
N ALA A 247 8.45 31.08 3.87
CA ALA A 247 8.99 31.97 4.89
C ALA A 247 9.05 31.26 6.26
N PRO A 248 10.06 31.50 7.13
CA PRO A 248 10.18 30.82 8.42
C PRO A 248 9.01 31.02 9.40
N THR A 249 8.11 31.96 9.11
CA THR A 249 6.88 32.28 9.86
C THR A 249 5.60 31.73 9.22
N ALA A 250 5.69 31.06 8.06
CA ALA A 250 4.57 30.32 7.48
C ALA A 250 4.40 28.98 8.19
N SER A 251 3.19 28.40 8.12
CA SER A 251 2.96 27.03 8.58
C SER A 251 3.86 26.05 7.80
N ALA A 252 4.40 25.07 8.51
CA ALA A 252 5.31 24.08 7.97
C ALA A 252 4.50 22.99 7.25
N GLU A 253 4.42 23.05 5.93
CA GLU A 253 3.61 22.12 5.13
C GLU A 253 4.39 20.82 4.89
N PRO A 254 3.88 19.63 5.29
CA PRO A 254 4.47 18.35 4.95
C PRO A 254 4.54 18.13 3.43
N ILE A 255 5.61 17.49 2.95
CA ILE A 255 5.86 17.29 1.51
C ILE A 255 5.62 15.83 1.10
N SER A 256 4.93 15.61 -0.04
CA SER A 256 4.94 14.32 -0.75
C SER A 256 6.12 14.25 -1.72
N VAL A 257 6.79 13.10 -1.83
CA VAL A 257 7.92 12.88 -2.76
C VAL A 257 7.60 11.93 -3.92
N VAL A 258 6.32 11.58 -4.10
CA VAL A 258 5.79 10.83 -5.26
C VAL A 258 4.68 11.63 -5.97
N THR A 259 4.23 11.16 -7.13
CA THR A 259 3.11 11.77 -7.87
C THR A 259 1.79 11.65 -7.11
N ALA A 260 0.84 12.55 -7.36
CA ALA A 260 -0.51 12.49 -6.76
C ALA A 260 -1.54 11.69 -7.59
N PHE A 261 -1.09 11.10 -8.70
CA PHE A 261 -1.92 10.36 -9.65
C PHE A 261 -1.83 8.86 -9.36
N MET A 262 -2.88 8.11 -9.70
CA MET A 262 -2.74 6.65 -9.87
C MET A 262 -2.09 6.40 -11.23
N ASP A 263 -0.76 6.55 -11.30
CA ASP A 263 0.03 6.44 -12.53
C ASP A 263 1.21 5.46 -12.45
N LEU A 264 1.16 4.54 -11.48
CA LEU A 264 2.11 3.46 -11.25
C LEU A 264 3.55 3.97 -11.08
N SER A 265 3.71 5.12 -10.42
CA SER A 265 4.98 5.64 -9.96
C SER A 265 5.69 4.65 -8.99
N ILE A 266 4.94 3.77 -8.32
CA ILE A 266 5.51 2.61 -7.60
C ILE A 266 6.31 1.63 -8.47
N VAL A 267 5.99 1.54 -9.76
CA VAL A 267 6.67 0.69 -10.76
C VAL A 267 7.69 1.51 -11.56
N TYR A 268 7.29 2.70 -12.02
CA TYR A 268 8.04 3.50 -12.99
C TYR A 268 8.96 4.57 -12.36
N GLY A 269 8.79 4.86 -11.07
CA GLY A 269 9.42 5.97 -10.36
C GLY A 269 8.68 7.28 -10.55
N SER A 270 8.91 8.24 -9.65
CA SER A 270 8.31 9.59 -9.72
C SER A 270 9.27 10.64 -10.28
N SER A 271 10.42 10.25 -10.82
CA SER A 271 11.36 11.16 -11.48
C SER A 271 12.15 10.44 -12.56
N ALA A 272 12.64 11.19 -13.57
CA ALA A 272 13.48 10.62 -14.63
C ALA A 272 14.75 9.93 -14.09
N LEU A 273 15.27 10.37 -12.94
CA LEU A 273 16.41 9.75 -12.26
C LEU A 273 16.04 8.39 -11.62
N GLN A 274 14.84 8.23 -11.08
CA GLN A 274 14.33 6.94 -10.59
C GLN A 274 13.97 5.99 -11.74
N ALA A 275 13.37 6.49 -12.83
CA ALA A 275 13.01 5.66 -13.99
C ALA A 275 14.22 5.16 -14.79
N ALA A 276 15.31 5.95 -14.85
CA ALA A 276 16.49 5.66 -15.67
C ALA A 276 17.19 4.30 -15.42
N PRO A 277 17.37 3.81 -14.17
CA PRO A 277 17.90 2.47 -13.88
C PRO A 277 16.85 1.35 -13.93
N LEU A 278 15.54 1.68 -13.90
CA LEU A 278 14.46 0.69 -13.92
C LEU A 278 14.14 0.17 -15.33
N ARG A 279 14.61 0.84 -16.39
CA ARG A 279 14.38 0.44 -17.80
C ARG A 279 15.51 -0.41 -18.35
N ALA A 280 15.15 -1.50 -19.04
CA ALA A 280 16.08 -2.33 -19.80
C ALA A 280 16.59 -1.63 -21.08
N ARG A 281 15.85 -0.62 -21.57
CA ARG A 281 16.12 0.14 -22.81
C ARG A 281 16.24 -0.73 -24.06
N THR A 282 15.64 -1.92 -24.01
CA THR A 282 15.46 -2.86 -25.11
C THR A 282 14.02 -3.36 -25.06
N GLY A 283 13.31 -3.34 -26.20
CA GLY A 283 11.93 -3.85 -26.31
C GLY A 283 10.87 -3.08 -25.53
N GLY A 284 11.18 -1.90 -24.98
CA GLY A 284 10.29 -1.14 -24.09
C GLY A 284 10.19 -1.69 -22.66
N ARG A 285 11.00 -2.71 -22.31
CA ARG A 285 10.90 -3.44 -21.05
C ARG A 285 11.48 -2.66 -19.85
N LEU A 286 10.94 -2.99 -18.68
CA LEU A 286 11.61 -2.78 -17.39
C LEU A 286 12.73 -3.82 -17.22
N LEU A 287 13.78 -3.41 -16.51
CA LEU A 287 14.94 -4.24 -16.20
C LEU A 287 14.55 -5.35 -15.22
N THR A 288 14.96 -6.58 -15.53
CA THR A 288 14.78 -7.73 -14.63
C THR A 288 16.09 -8.50 -14.46
N LEU A 289 16.15 -9.28 -13.39
CA LEU A 289 17.22 -10.22 -13.10
C LEU A 289 16.65 -11.63 -13.08
N PHE A 290 17.23 -12.53 -13.89
CA PHE A 290 16.78 -13.91 -13.95
C PHE A 290 17.47 -14.75 -12.85
N ARG A 291 16.70 -15.31 -11.92
CA ARG A 291 17.20 -16.20 -10.86
C ARG A 291 16.24 -17.38 -10.66
N ASN A 292 16.79 -18.58 -10.48
CA ASN A 292 16.03 -19.81 -10.22
C ASN A 292 14.89 -20.05 -11.24
N ASN A 293 15.18 -19.77 -12.52
CA ASN A 293 14.24 -19.81 -13.66
C ASN A 293 13.03 -18.85 -13.59
N GLN A 294 13.12 -17.76 -12.82
CA GLN A 294 12.09 -16.70 -12.78
C GLN A 294 12.69 -15.30 -13.02
N GLU A 295 11.89 -14.40 -13.58
CA GLU A 295 12.19 -12.97 -13.66
C GLU A 295 11.85 -12.26 -12.34
N TRP A 296 12.82 -11.52 -11.82
CA TRP A 296 12.71 -10.70 -10.61
C TRP A 296 13.06 -9.23 -10.92
N PRO A 297 12.62 -8.27 -10.09
CA PRO A 297 13.08 -6.89 -10.16
C PRO A 297 14.62 -6.77 -10.01
N PRO A 298 15.20 -5.62 -10.39
CA PRO A 298 16.61 -5.32 -10.13
C PRO A 298 16.95 -5.39 -8.64
N GLN A 299 18.21 -5.63 -8.32
CA GLN A 299 18.73 -5.62 -6.95
C GLN A 299 19.08 -4.17 -6.54
N ASP A 300 18.68 -3.74 -5.35
CA ASP A 300 19.14 -2.49 -4.76
C ASP A 300 20.62 -2.59 -4.36
N SER A 301 21.44 -1.61 -4.74
CA SER A 301 22.87 -1.63 -4.45
C SER A 301 23.22 -1.25 -3.01
N ASN A 302 22.24 -0.83 -2.19
CA ASN A 302 22.40 -0.54 -0.76
C ASN A 302 21.47 -1.42 0.10
N VAL A 303 21.63 -2.74 -0.06
CA VAL A 303 20.90 -3.79 0.68
C VAL A 303 20.83 -3.52 2.18
N THR A 304 21.90 -3.03 2.80
CA THR A 304 21.97 -2.76 4.25
C THR A 304 21.01 -1.67 4.73
N LEU A 305 20.56 -0.75 3.86
CA LEU A 305 19.55 0.25 4.20
C LEU A 305 18.17 -0.06 3.59
N ALA A 306 18.11 -0.58 2.36
CA ALA A 306 16.86 -0.94 1.70
C ALA A 306 16.20 -2.19 2.30
N CYS A 307 17.01 -3.11 2.84
CA CYS A 307 16.58 -4.33 3.54
C CYS A 307 17.40 -4.58 4.83
N PRO A 308 17.27 -3.75 5.88
CA PRO A 308 18.14 -3.83 7.07
C PRO A 308 18.22 -5.18 7.81
N PRO A 309 17.18 -6.05 7.80
CA PRO A 309 17.28 -7.40 8.38
C PRO A 309 18.00 -8.44 7.50
N ALA A 310 18.48 -8.09 6.31
CA ALA A 310 19.24 -8.98 5.44
C ALA A 310 20.58 -9.38 6.09
N GLN A 311 20.92 -10.67 6.07
CA GLN A 311 22.11 -11.22 6.73
C GLN A 311 23.35 -11.20 5.83
N SER A 312 23.22 -10.83 4.55
CA SER A 312 24.33 -10.56 3.64
C SER A 312 23.91 -9.62 2.51
N SER A 313 24.88 -8.99 1.83
CA SER A 313 24.66 -8.21 0.59
C SER A 313 24.15 -9.04 -0.59
N ASN A 314 24.10 -10.37 -0.46
CA ASN A 314 23.70 -11.30 -1.50
C ASN A 314 22.27 -11.84 -1.27
N GLU A 315 21.57 -11.43 -0.21
CA GLU A 315 20.14 -11.69 -0.10
C GLU A 315 19.36 -10.83 -1.10
N PRO A 316 18.22 -11.31 -1.63
CA PRO A 316 17.33 -10.50 -2.44
C PRO A 316 16.92 -9.22 -1.71
N CYS A 317 17.06 -8.09 -2.39
CA CYS A 317 16.54 -6.80 -1.97
C CYS A 317 16.21 -6.01 -3.23
N TYR A 318 14.93 -5.77 -3.49
CA TYR A 318 14.47 -5.29 -4.79
C TYR A 318 14.52 -3.77 -4.90
N LEU A 319 14.82 -3.30 -6.10
CA LEU A 319 14.69 -1.92 -6.54
C LEU A 319 13.46 -1.79 -7.44
N ALA A 320 12.64 -0.77 -7.21
CA ALA A 320 11.44 -0.43 -7.98
C ALA A 320 11.25 1.09 -8.01
N GLY A 321 10.11 1.57 -8.54
CA GLY A 321 9.79 2.99 -8.57
C GLY A 321 9.63 3.63 -7.18
N ASP A 322 9.09 2.86 -6.22
CA ASP A 322 8.95 3.25 -4.83
C ASP A 322 9.89 2.48 -3.88
N ILE A 323 10.51 3.22 -2.95
CA ILE A 323 11.53 2.70 -2.01
C ILE A 323 10.98 1.71 -0.98
N ARG A 324 9.65 1.61 -0.81
CA ARG A 324 9.02 0.70 0.16
C ARG A 324 8.68 -0.65 -0.46
N VAL A 325 9.11 -0.95 -1.69
CA VAL A 325 8.85 -2.24 -2.38
C VAL A 325 9.14 -3.48 -1.52
N ASN A 326 10.18 -3.44 -0.69
CA ASN A 326 10.60 -4.56 0.17
C ASN A 326 9.84 -4.65 1.51
N GLN A 327 8.93 -3.72 1.81
CA GLN A 327 8.46 -3.48 3.19
C GLN A 327 7.79 -4.69 3.83
N ASN A 328 7.02 -5.46 3.07
CA ASN A 328 6.45 -6.73 3.52
C ASN A 328 6.27 -7.70 2.32
N PRO A 329 6.23 -9.02 2.54
CA PRO A 329 6.22 -9.99 1.43
C PRO A 329 5.07 -9.84 0.44
N GLN A 330 3.89 -9.43 0.87
CA GLN A 330 2.70 -9.37 0.02
C GLN A 330 2.70 -8.11 -0.87
N LEU A 331 3.17 -6.98 -0.35
CA LEU A 331 3.50 -5.80 -1.16
C LEU A 331 4.52 -6.15 -2.23
N THR A 332 5.58 -6.87 -1.85
CA THR A 332 6.63 -7.31 -2.78
C THR A 332 6.08 -8.22 -3.88
N VAL A 333 5.21 -9.19 -3.54
CA VAL A 333 4.58 -10.09 -4.53
C VAL A 333 3.80 -9.30 -5.58
N LEU A 334 3.00 -8.30 -5.18
CA LEU A 334 2.26 -7.47 -6.14
C LEU A 334 3.17 -6.56 -6.97
N GLN A 335 4.23 -5.99 -6.38
CA GLN A 335 5.22 -5.20 -7.13
C GLN A 335 5.94 -6.03 -8.22
N VAL A 336 6.29 -7.30 -7.93
CA VAL A 336 6.85 -8.22 -8.93
C VAL A 336 5.83 -8.48 -10.06
N ILE A 337 4.55 -8.67 -9.72
CA ILE A 337 3.46 -8.92 -10.67
C ILE A 337 3.23 -7.71 -11.59
N LEU A 338 3.17 -6.49 -11.02
CA LEU A 338 3.04 -5.24 -11.78
C LEU A 338 4.23 -4.99 -12.72
N LEU A 339 5.46 -5.32 -12.30
CA LEU A 339 6.63 -5.23 -13.17
C LEU A 339 6.54 -6.22 -14.35
N ARG A 340 6.12 -7.46 -14.08
CA ARG A 340 5.91 -8.49 -15.10
C ARG A 340 4.84 -8.09 -16.11
N GLU A 341 3.74 -7.47 -15.65
CA GLU A 341 2.64 -7.06 -16.53
C GLU A 341 3.09 -6.02 -17.56
N HIS A 342 3.86 -5.01 -17.15
CA HIS A 342 4.48 -4.07 -18.09
C HIS A 342 5.33 -4.78 -19.14
N ASN A 343 6.15 -5.75 -18.73
CA ASN A 343 6.99 -6.51 -19.66
C ASN A 343 6.16 -7.39 -20.61
N ARG A 344 5.08 -8.01 -20.13
CA ARG A 344 4.11 -8.77 -20.92
C ARG A 344 3.45 -7.92 -22.01
N ILE A 345 2.98 -6.72 -21.65
CA ILE A 345 2.38 -5.77 -22.60
C ILE A 345 3.43 -5.30 -23.61
N ALA A 346 4.63 -4.91 -23.14
CA ALA A 346 5.72 -4.44 -24.02
C ALA A 346 6.14 -5.50 -25.05
N ASP A 347 6.28 -6.76 -24.64
CA ASP A 347 6.56 -7.89 -25.53
C ASP A 347 5.47 -8.07 -26.59
N VAL A 348 4.19 -8.10 -26.19
CA VAL A 348 3.06 -8.28 -27.12
C VAL A 348 2.98 -7.11 -28.11
N LEU A 349 3.14 -5.87 -27.65
CA LEU A 349 3.19 -4.69 -28.51
C LEU A 349 4.38 -4.76 -29.49
N GLY A 350 5.54 -5.27 -29.06
CA GLY A 350 6.72 -5.46 -29.92
C GLY A 350 6.49 -6.47 -31.05
N HIS A 351 5.72 -7.54 -30.79
CA HIS A 351 5.33 -8.50 -31.81
C HIS A 351 4.25 -7.95 -32.76
N LEU A 352 3.28 -7.19 -32.25
CA LEU A 352 2.21 -6.57 -33.04
C LEU A 352 2.71 -5.40 -33.91
N ASN A 353 3.70 -4.65 -33.41
CA ASN A 353 4.26 -3.43 -34.02
C ASN A 353 5.80 -3.47 -34.14
N PRO A 354 6.40 -4.33 -34.99
CA PRO A 354 7.87 -4.45 -35.11
C PRO A 354 8.58 -3.19 -35.64
N HIS A 355 7.84 -2.15 -36.01
CA HIS A 355 8.35 -0.83 -36.42
C HIS A 355 8.41 0.20 -35.28
N TRP A 356 7.90 -0.13 -34.09
CA TRP A 356 8.00 0.73 -32.91
C TRP A 356 9.39 0.62 -32.26
N ASN A 357 9.89 1.72 -31.72
CA ASN A 357 11.15 1.77 -30.98
C ASN A 357 10.94 1.55 -29.46
N ASP A 358 12.03 1.38 -28.72
CA ASP A 358 12.01 1.16 -27.26
C ASP A 358 11.14 2.18 -26.49
N GLU A 359 11.25 3.47 -26.83
CA GLU A 359 10.49 4.52 -26.17
C GLU A 359 8.98 4.40 -26.45
N THR A 360 8.60 4.09 -27.70
CA THR A 360 7.19 3.91 -28.07
C THR A 360 6.59 2.69 -27.37
N LEU A 361 7.34 1.59 -27.33
CA LEU A 361 6.94 0.36 -26.62
C LEU A 361 6.81 0.60 -25.11
N PHE A 362 7.80 1.26 -24.48
CA PHE A 362 7.75 1.59 -23.06
C PHE A 362 6.56 2.50 -22.71
N GLN A 363 6.33 3.56 -23.49
CA GLN A 363 5.28 4.53 -23.18
C GLN A 363 3.87 4.00 -23.45
N GLU A 364 3.63 3.23 -24.52
CA GLU A 364 2.33 2.59 -24.73
C GLU A 364 2.09 1.45 -23.72
N ALA A 365 3.10 0.64 -23.38
CA ALA A 365 2.96 -0.38 -22.33
C ALA A 365 2.63 0.25 -20.96
N ARG A 366 3.36 1.30 -20.55
CA ARG A 366 3.04 2.09 -19.35
C ARG A 366 1.63 2.68 -19.41
N ARG A 367 1.23 3.25 -20.56
CA ARG A 367 -0.08 3.88 -20.75
C ARG A 367 -1.24 2.87 -20.63
N ILE A 368 -1.10 1.68 -21.21
CA ILE A 368 -2.10 0.59 -21.08
C ILE A 368 -2.16 0.10 -19.63
N HIS A 369 -1.02 -0.24 -19.04
CA HIS A 369 -0.94 -0.78 -17.68
C HIS A 369 -1.52 0.19 -16.63
N ILE A 370 -1.27 1.50 -16.76
CA ILE A 370 -1.92 2.53 -15.94
C ILE A 370 -3.44 2.52 -16.13
N ALA A 371 -3.93 2.36 -17.36
CA ALA A 371 -5.37 2.34 -17.62
C ALA A 371 -6.07 1.09 -17.04
N GLU A 372 -5.41 -0.07 -17.11
CA GLU A 372 -5.88 -1.30 -16.47
C GLU A 372 -5.98 -1.12 -14.95
N MET A 373 -4.93 -0.57 -14.33
CA MET A 373 -4.91 -0.35 -12.88
C MET A 373 -5.87 0.77 -12.46
N GLN A 374 -6.06 1.83 -13.26
CA GLN A 374 -7.11 2.82 -13.00
C GLN A 374 -8.52 2.23 -13.11
N HIS A 375 -8.78 1.32 -14.06
CA HIS A 375 -10.06 0.62 -14.14
C HIS A 375 -10.28 -0.27 -12.89
N ILE A 376 -9.32 -1.13 -12.56
CA ILE A 376 -9.37 -2.02 -11.38
C ILE A 376 -9.54 -1.20 -10.09
N ASN A 377 -8.80 -0.11 -9.93
CA ASN A 377 -8.88 0.75 -8.75
C ASN A 377 -10.30 1.32 -8.57
N TYR A 378 -10.89 1.92 -9.60
CA TYR A 378 -12.20 2.59 -9.45
C TYR A 378 -13.39 1.64 -9.51
N TYR A 379 -13.35 0.57 -10.32
CA TYR A 379 -14.50 -0.29 -10.60
C TYR A 379 -14.50 -1.65 -9.88
N GLU A 380 -13.34 -2.23 -9.53
CA GLU A 380 -13.28 -3.40 -8.63
C GLU A 380 -13.00 -3.01 -7.17
N TYR A 381 -12.03 -2.12 -6.93
CA TYR A 381 -11.43 -1.97 -5.60
C TYR A 381 -12.10 -0.92 -4.69
N LEU A 382 -12.15 0.35 -5.09
CA LEU A 382 -12.70 1.43 -4.27
C LEU A 382 -14.18 1.22 -3.83
N PRO A 383 -15.06 0.55 -4.60
CA PRO A 383 -16.40 0.20 -4.12
C PRO A 383 -16.43 -0.72 -2.91
N ILE A 384 -15.36 -1.48 -2.63
CA ILE A 384 -15.19 -2.30 -1.43
C ILE A 384 -15.03 -1.42 -0.18
N LEU A 385 -14.23 -0.35 -0.30
CA LEU A 385 -13.89 0.53 0.81
C LEU A 385 -14.96 1.60 1.06
N LEU A 386 -15.54 2.13 -0.02
CA LEU A 386 -16.37 3.35 0.01
C LEU A 386 -17.86 3.10 -0.23
N GLY A 387 -18.25 1.87 -0.62
CA GLY A 387 -19.62 1.52 -1.00
C GLY A 387 -19.97 1.92 -2.43
N PHE A 388 -20.60 1.00 -3.16
CA PHE A 388 -20.92 1.17 -4.58
C PHE A 388 -21.88 2.35 -4.82
N GLU A 389 -22.92 2.49 -4.01
CA GLU A 389 -23.87 3.60 -4.12
C GLU A 389 -23.20 4.96 -3.92
N ASN A 390 -22.28 5.09 -2.97
CA ASN A 390 -21.52 6.31 -2.72
C ASN A 390 -20.59 6.66 -3.90
N MET A 391 -19.92 5.65 -4.46
CA MET A 391 -19.06 5.80 -5.65
C MET A 391 -19.84 6.30 -6.88
N VAL A 392 -21.09 5.84 -7.06
CA VAL A 392 -21.98 6.31 -8.15
C VAL A 392 -22.53 7.70 -7.85
N GLN A 393 -23.05 7.94 -6.65
CA GLN A 393 -23.68 9.22 -6.26
C GLN A 393 -22.72 10.40 -6.36
N ASN A 394 -21.46 10.20 -5.96
CA ASN A 394 -20.42 11.24 -6.03
C ASN A 394 -19.64 11.24 -7.35
N LYS A 395 -20.04 10.41 -8.33
CA LYS A 395 -19.48 10.34 -9.70
C LYS A 395 -18.00 9.90 -9.79
N LEU A 396 -17.57 9.00 -8.90
CA LEU A 396 -16.25 8.37 -9.01
C LEU A 396 -16.26 7.24 -10.06
N ILE A 397 -17.42 6.61 -10.29
CA ILE A 397 -17.67 5.62 -11.35
C ILE A 397 -18.96 5.90 -12.11
N TYR A 398 -19.02 5.38 -13.34
CA TYR A 398 -20.16 5.52 -14.24
C TYR A 398 -20.52 4.14 -14.82
N PRO A 399 -21.23 3.26 -14.07
CA PRO A 399 -21.42 1.85 -14.45
C PRO A 399 -22.15 1.61 -15.78
N GLU A 400 -22.88 2.61 -16.28
CA GLU A 400 -23.62 2.58 -17.54
C GLU A 400 -22.90 3.31 -18.70
N ALA A 401 -21.64 3.74 -18.50
CA ALA A 401 -20.89 4.50 -19.50
C ALA A 401 -20.38 3.61 -20.65
N TYR A 402 -21.00 3.77 -21.82
CA TYR A 402 -20.54 3.18 -23.08
C TYR A 402 -19.55 4.10 -23.82
N GLU A 403 -19.80 5.41 -23.85
CA GLU A 403 -18.88 6.43 -24.38
C GLU A 403 -17.75 6.80 -23.39
N TYR A 404 -16.87 7.70 -23.81
CA TYR A 404 -15.92 8.42 -22.94
C TYR A 404 -16.61 9.14 -21.78
N VAL A 405 -15.92 9.22 -20.64
CA VAL A 405 -16.30 10.10 -19.53
C VAL A 405 -15.40 11.34 -19.57
N ASN A 406 -15.94 12.43 -20.09
CA ASN A 406 -15.23 13.70 -20.25
C ASN A 406 -15.44 14.60 -19.01
N ASP A 407 -15.13 14.09 -17.81
CA ASP A 407 -15.32 14.78 -16.54
C ASP A 407 -14.09 15.54 -16.04
N TYR A 408 -12.94 15.45 -16.73
CA TYR A 408 -11.71 16.19 -16.40
C TYR A 408 -11.93 17.70 -16.23
N ASN A 409 -11.47 18.25 -15.10
CA ASN A 409 -11.60 19.65 -14.75
C ASN A 409 -10.26 20.25 -14.32
N ALA A 410 -9.68 21.10 -15.17
CA ALA A 410 -8.42 21.80 -14.89
C ALA A 410 -8.49 22.82 -13.72
N GLY A 411 -9.67 23.04 -13.12
CA GLY A 411 -9.82 23.78 -11.87
C GLY A 411 -9.72 22.93 -10.59
N VAL A 412 -9.70 21.60 -10.70
CA VAL A 412 -9.55 20.68 -9.56
C VAL A 412 -8.07 20.42 -9.31
N ASP A 413 -7.64 20.62 -8.07
CA ASP A 413 -6.29 20.31 -7.61
C ASP A 413 -6.21 18.81 -7.22
N PRO A 414 -5.42 17.99 -7.95
CA PRO A 414 -5.27 16.56 -7.70
C PRO A 414 -4.36 16.24 -6.50
N SER A 415 -3.67 17.23 -5.93
CA SER A 415 -2.68 17.03 -4.87
C SER A 415 -3.28 16.29 -3.67
N ILE A 416 -2.58 15.28 -3.15
CA ILE A 416 -3.13 14.41 -2.12
C ILE A 416 -3.38 15.18 -0.82
N LEU A 417 -4.57 15.03 -0.26
CA LEU A 417 -4.98 15.59 1.01
C LEU A 417 -4.21 14.94 2.16
N ASP A 418 -3.66 15.76 3.05
CA ASP A 418 -2.94 15.29 4.24
C ASP A 418 -3.86 14.47 5.16
N GLU A 419 -5.12 14.90 5.30
CA GLU A 419 -6.15 14.15 6.01
C GLU A 419 -6.42 12.76 5.39
N HIS A 420 -6.21 12.58 4.07
CA HIS A 420 -6.31 11.28 3.41
C HIS A 420 -5.08 10.41 3.71
N ALA A 421 -3.87 10.90 3.39
CA ALA A 421 -2.62 10.13 3.45
C ALA A 421 -2.14 9.86 4.88
N THR A 422 -2.54 10.69 5.85
CA THR A 422 -2.05 10.64 7.23
C THR A 422 -3.12 10.16 8.23
N ALA A 423 -4.41 10.23 7.90
CA ALA A 423 -5.49 9.73 8.75
C ALA A 423 -6.42 8.72 8.05
N ALA A 424 -7.23 9.16 7.08
CA ALA A 424 -8.39 8.38 6.64
C ALA A 424 -8.01 7.07 5.93
N PHE A 425 -7.02 7.09 5.03
CA PHE A 425 -6.62 5.88 4.29
C PHE A 425 -5.77 4.93 5.15
N ARG A 426 -5.20 5.42 6.26
CA ARG A 426 -4.51 4.61 7.28
C ARG A 426 -5.44 3.86 8.23
N HIS A 427 -6.75 4.10 8.17
CA HIS A 427 -7.74 3.26 8.85
C HIS A 427 -7.56 1.78 8.45
N PHE A 428 -7.28 1.53 7.16
CA PHE A 428 -7.14 0.19 6.60
C PHE A 428 -5.88 -0.58 7.05
N HIS A 429 -5.06 0.00 7.93
CA HIS A 429 -4.07 -0.77 8.68
C HIS A 429 -4.73 -1.84 9.59
N THR A 430 -6.00 -1.71 9.99
CA THR A 430 -6.72 -2.77 10.75
C THR A 430 -6.94 -4.05 9.92
N LEU A 431 -6.93 -3.96 8.60
CA LEU A 431 -7.18 -5.10 7.71
C LEU A 431 -5.99 -6.09 7.65
N ILE A 432 -4.82 -5.68 8.15
CA ILE A 432 -3.54 -6.36 7.96
C ILE A 432 -3.45 -7.59 8.86
N ARG A 433 -3.25 -8.76 8.23
CA ARG A 433 -3.05 -10.02 8.94
C ARG A 433 -1.60 -10.19 9.42
N GLY A 434 -1.42 -10.49 10.70
CA GLY A 434 -0.11 -10.77 11.30
C GLY A 434 0.58 -12.05 10.80
N TYR A 435 -0.12 -12.90 10.06
CA TYR A 435 0.40 -14.15 9.50
C TYR A 435 -0.05 -14.33 8.06
N LEU A 436 0.82 -14.89 7.22
CA LEU A 436 0.59 -15.09 5.79
C LEU A 436 0.52 -16.59 5.48
N LYS A 437 -0.59 -17.05 4.89
CA LYS A 437 -0.83 -18.43 4.45
C LYS A 437 -0.08 -18.70 3.14
N LEU A 438 0.72 -19.77 3.11
CA LEU A 438 1.30 -20.33 1.91
C LEU A 438 0.30 -21.32 1.31
N VAL A 439 -0.25 -21.04 0.12
CA VAL A 439 -1.38 -21.79 -0.46
C VAL A 439 -0.99 -22.55 -1.74
N THR A 440 -1.33 -23.84 -1.81
CA THR A 440 -1.09 -24.67 -3.01
C THR A 440 -2.00 -24.29 -4.17
N GLU A 441 -1.69 -24.78 -5.38
CA GLU A 441 -2.59 -24.67 -6.54
C GLU A 441 -3.98 -25.30 -6.24
N SER A 442 -3.99 -26.46 -5.59
CA SER A 442 -5.19 -27.13 -5.04
C SER A 442 -5.85 -26.41 -3.85
N ARG A 443 -5.49 -25.15 -3.62
CA ARG A 443 -5.97 -24.23 -2.57
C ARG A 443 -5.92 -24.80 -1.14
N GLN A 444 -4.96 -25.70 -0.88
CA GLN A 444 -4.67 -26.23 0.45
C GLN A 444 -3.60 -25.39 1.16
N LEU A 445 -3.62 -25.40 2.50
CA LEU A 445 -2.61 -24.74 3.31
C LEU A 445 -1.31 -25.56 3.32
N ALA A 446 -0.24 -25.02 2.72
CA ALA A 446 1.11 -25.61 2.75
C ALA A 446 1.93 -25.18 3.98
N GLY A 447 1.55 -24.08 4.63
CA GLY A 447 2.22 -23.54 5.81
C GLY A 447 1.85 -22.08 6.08
N THR A 448 2.44 -21.47 7.09
CA THR A 448 2.23 -20.06 7.47
C THR A 448 3.55 -19.40 7.87
N ILE A 449 3.75 -18.14 7.50
CA ILE A 449 4.84 -17.30 8.00
C ILE A 449 4.28 -16.14 8.84
N ARG A 450 5.04 -15.68 9.82
CA ARG A 450 4.73 -14.49 10.63
C ARG A 450 5.16 -13.22 9.90
N LEU A 451 4.34 -12.17 9.91
CA LEU A 451 4.60 -10.93 9.17
C LEU A 451 5.85 -10.21 9.68
N SER A 452 5.98 -10.03 11.00
CA SER A 452 7.07 -9.25 11.62
C SER A 452 8.47 -9.86 11.46
N ASP A 453 8.58 -11.13 11.06
CA ASP A 453 9.85 -11.81 10.78
C ASP A 453 10.38 -11.54 9.35
N TRP A 454 9.56 -10.98 8.45
CA TRP A 454 9.88 -10.74 7.04
C TRP A 454 9.68 -9.29 6.57
N LEU A 455 9.39 -8.37 7.50
CA LEU A 455 9.36 -6.94 7.20
C LEU A 455 10.75 -6.46 6.72
N ASN A 456 10.80 -5.69 5.63
CA ASN A 456 12.04 -5.28 4.95
C ASN A 456 12.99 -6.44 4.58
N ARG A 457 12.52 -7.69 4.41
CA ARG A 457 13.36 -8.84 4.05
C ARG A 457 12.65 -9.77 3.04
N PRO A 458 12.76 -9.48 1.73
CA PRO A 458 11.96 -10.17 0.71
C PRO A 458 12.50 -11.56 0.32
N LEU A 459 13.62 -12.02 0.91
CA LEU A 459 14.24 -13.34 0.68
C LEU A 459 13.20 -14.48 0.63
N VAL A 460 12.17 -14.44 1.48
CA VAL A 460 11.12 -15.47 1.55
C VAL A 460 10.42 -15.74 0.22
N LEU A 461 10.35 -14.79 -0.71
CA LEU A 461 9.77 -14.99 -2.04
C LEU A 461 10.56 -16.03 -2.86
N GLU A 462 11.90 -16.01 -2.77
CA GLU A 462 12.80 -16.88 -3.53
C GLU A 462 13.06 -18.26 -2.86
N ILE A 463 12.48 -18.52 -1.67
CA ILE A 463 12.60 -19.81 -0.97
C ILE A 463 11.66 -20.84 -1.63
N GLY A 464 12.12 -21.46 -2.72
CA GLY A 464 11.35 -22.46 -3.47
C GLY A 464 10.08 -21.86 -4.09
N ASP A 465 8.96 -22.59 -4.08
CA ASP A 465 7.67 -22.11 -4.59
C ASP A 465 6.94 -21.12 -3.63
N SER A 466 7.67 -20.32 -2.86
CA SER A 466 7.05 -19.44 -1.86
C SER A 466 6.35 -18.23 -2.48
N PHE A 467 6.92 -17.61 -3.51
CA PHE A 467 6.27 -16.55 -4.29
C PHE A 467 4.86 -16.95 -4.77
N SER A 468 4.73 -18.07 -5.50
CA SER A 468 3.45 -18.54 -6.01
C SER A 468 2.46 -18.89 -4.88
N LYS A 469 2.96 -19.42 -3.76
CA LYS A 469 2.14 -19.75 -2.59
C LYS A 469 1.65 -18.51 -1.84
N LEU A 470 2.41 -17.42 -1.82
CA LEU A 470 1.99 -16.13 -1.28
C LEU A 470 0.99 -15.44 -2.22
N ALA A 471 1.21 -15.49 -3.54
CA ALA A 471 0.27 -14.97 -4.56
C ALA A 471 -1.08 -15.70 -4.55
N ARG A 472 -1.08 -17.04 -4.41
CA ARG A 472 -2.31 -17.81 -4.14
C ARG A 472 -2.87 -17.56 -2.74
N GLY A 473 -2.02 -17.16 -1.80
CA GLY A 473 -2.39 -16.70 -0.44
C GLY A 473 -3.21 -15.42 -0.46
N LEU A 474 -2.79 -14.38 -1.22
CA LEU A 474 -3.54 -13.13 -1.41
C LEU A 474 -5.02 -13.38 -1.71
N THR A 475 -5.30 -14.35 -2.59
CA THR A 475 -6.66 -14.62 -3.10
C THR A 475 -7.46 -15.64 -2.29
N ALA A 476 -6.83 -16.38 -1.37
CA ALA A 476 -7.44 -17.46 -0.59
C ALA A 476 -7.35 -17.30 0.94
N GLN A 477 -6.62 -16.29 1.43
CA GLN A 477 -6.62 -15.87 2.83
C GLN A 477 -7.60 -14.72 3.04
N GLU A 478 -8.26 -14.70 4.18
CA GLU A 478 -9.12 -13.65 4.72
C GLU A 478 -8.28 -12.45 5.17
N MET A 479 -8.72 -11.22 4.87
CA MET A 479 -8.17 -10.03 5.55
C MET A 479 -8.75 -9.90 6.97
N ASP A 480 -8.23 -9.01 7.81
CA ASP A 480 -8.89 -8.64 9.07
C ASP A 480 -9.97 -7.57 8.84
N PHE A 481 -10.81 -7.35 9.84
CA PHE A 481 -12.01 -6.53 9.75
C PHE A 481 -11.70 -5.02 9.80
N SER A 482 -12.53 -4.21 9.15
CA SER A 482 -12.44 -2.75 9.25
C SER A 482 -13.23 -2.27 10.47
N ASP A 483 -12.57 -2.23 11.63
CA ASP A 483 -13.15 -1.69 12.87
C ASP A 483 -12.11 -0.91 13.72
N GLN A 484 -12.07 -1.14 15.04
CA GLN A 484 -11.15 -0.49 15.99
C GLN A 484 -10.00 -1.40 16.43
N PHE A 485 -10.09 -2.71 16.18
CA PHE A 485 -9.18 -3.73 16.68
C PHE A 485 -7.99 -3.92 15.72
N TRP A 486 -6.87 -4.41 16.25
CA TRP A 486 -5.61 -4.57 15.51
C TRP A 486 -5.03 -5.98 15.72
N ASP A 487 -4.24 -6.47 14.77
CA ASP A 487 -3.37 -7.63 14.97
C ASP A 487 -2.11 -7.18 15.73
N ALA A 488 -1.72 -7.92 16.78
CA ALA A 488 -0.60 -7.60 17.66
C ALA A 488 0.75 -7.45 16.91
N GLU A 489 0.86 -8.04 15.71
CA GLU A 489 2.02 -7.88 14.84
C GLU A 489 2.30 -6.43 14.41
N LEU A 490 1.31 -5.54 14.50
CA LEU A 490 1.44 -4.11 14.19
C LEU A 490 1.52 -3.20 15.41
N THR A 491 0.96 -3.60 16.55
CA THR A 491 0.96 -2.79 17.79
C THR A 491 2.07 -3.16 18.76
N GLN A 492 2.63 -4.38 18.66
CA GLN A 492 3.66 -4.90 19.58
C GLN A 492 4.95 -5.37 18.88
N PHE A 493 4.88 -5.72 17.59
CA PHE A 493 6.01 -6.35 16.87
C PHE A 493 6.44 -5.60 15.58
N PHE A 494 5.91 -4.41 15.33
CA PHE A 494 6.16 -3.67 14.09
C PHE A 494 7.65 -3.32 13.94
N PHE A 495 8.26 -3.77 12.83
CA PHE A 495 9.71 -3.69 12.57
C PHE A 495 10.62 -4.18 13.73
N LYS A 496 10.20 -5.17 14.54
CA LYS A 496 11.03 -5.72 15.64
C LYS A 496 12.42 -6.20 15.21
N GLY A 497 12.57 -6.66 13.97
CA GLY A 497 13.77 -7.36 13.49
C GLY A 497 14.14 -8.53 14.42
N ASN A 498 15.30 -8.43 15.05
CA ASN A 498 15.84 -9.42 15.99
C ASN A 498 15.47 -9.17 17.47
N ASN A 499 14.75 -8.10 17.80
CA ASN A 499 14.31 -7.81 19.17
C ASN A 499 13.08 -8.65 19.55
N THR A 500 12.83 -8.81 20.87
CA THR A 500 11.65 -9.49 21.43
C THR A 500 10.34 -8.86 20.93
N PHE A 501 10.29 -7.53 20.96
CA PHE A 501 9.17 -6.68 20.56
C PHE A 501 9.67 -5.57 19.62
N GLY A 502 8.75 -4.94 18.90
CA GLY A 502 9.01 -3.86 17.95
C GLY A 502 8.46 -2.52 18.44
N GLY A 503 7.99 -1.72 17.49
CA GLY A 503 7.18 -0.54 17.76
C GLY A 503 5.68 -0.81 17.60
N ASP A 504 4.94 0.29 17.67
CA ASP A 504 3.48 0.39 17.54
C ASP A 504 3.13 1.28 16.33
N LEU A 505 2.54 0.70 15.28
CA LEU A 505 2.12 1.40 14.07
C LEU A 505 0.93 2.33 14.36
N ARG A 506 0.00 1.93 15.24
CA ARG A 506 -1.16 2.77 15.59
C ARG A 506 -0.73 4.03 16.32
N ALA A 507 0.18 3.91 17.28
CA ALA A 507 0.81 5.05 17.94
C ALA A 507 1.59 5.93 16.95
N THR A 508 2.22 5.32 15.94
CA THR A 508 2.92 6.03 14.85
C THR A 508 1.96 6.89 14.01
N ASP A 509 0.80 6.37 13.64
CA ASP A 509 -0.20 7.12 12.87
C ASP A 509 -0.76 8.30 13.69
N ILE A 510 -1.08 8.08 14.98
CA ILE A 510 -1.55 9.14 15.88
C ILE A 510 -0.49 10.24 16.02
N GLN A 511 0.78 9.87 16.22
CA GLN A 511 1.88 10.82 16.32
C GLN A 511 2.14 11.55 14.99
N ARG A 512 1.98 10.88 13.83
CA ARG A 512 2.14 11.48 12.50
C ARG A 512 1.04 12.51 12.20
N GLY A 513 -0.20 12.28 12.63
CA GLY A 513 -1.27 13.28 12.52
C GLY A 513 -0.95 14.60 13.27
N ARG A 514 -0.28 14.52 14.43
CA ARG A 514 0.15 15.67 15.23
C ARG A 514 1.40 16.36 14.67
N ASP A 515 2.31 15.57 14.09
CA ASP A 515 3.49 16.04 13.38
C ASP A 515 3.13 16.86 12.12
N HIS A 516 2.11 16.41 11.39
CA HIS A 516 1.52 17.07 10.22
C HIS A 516 0.53 18.20 10.56
N GLY A 517 0.24 18.42 11.85
CA GLY A 517 -0.73 19.43 12.29
C GLY A 517 -2.10 19.24 11.63
N LEU A 518 -2.61 18.01 11.55
CA LEU A 518 -3.97 17.76 11.06
C LEU A 518 -5.01 18.48 11.94
N GLY A 519 -6.12 18.92 11.34
CA GLY A 519 -7.26 19.40 12.11
C GLY A 519 -7.72 18.36 13.14
N SER A 520 -8.29 18.83 14.26
CA SER A 520 -8.94 17.90 15.18
C SER A 520 -10.18 17.27 14.53
N TYR A 521 -10.58 16.12 15.05
CA TYR A 521 -11.74 15.38 14.57
C TYR A 521 -13.02 16.24 14.45
N VAL A 522 -13.20 17.19 15.37
CA VAL A 522 -14.33 18.14 15.38
C VAL A 522 -14.24 19.13 14.20
N THR A 523 -13.05 19.69 13.95
CA THR A 523 -12.80 20.61 12.84
C THR A 523 -12.95 19.92 11.49
N THR A 524 -12.48 18.68 11.34
CA THR A 524 -12.62 17.92 10.09
C THR A 524 -14.07 17.54 9.80
N ARG A 525 -14.87 17.22 10.83
CA ARG A 525 -16.32 17.02 10.67
C ARG A 525 -17.03 18.28 10.17
N ALA A 526 -16.65 19.45 10.69
CA ALA A 526 -17.17 20.73 10.19
C ALA A 526 -16.80 20.99 8.71
N ALA A 527 -15.55 20.67 8.31
CA ALA A 527 -15.11 20.78 6.91
C ALA A 527 -15.82 19.80 5.96
N CYS A 528 -16.30 18.66 6.47
CA CYS A 528 -17.12 17.69 5.76
C CYS A 528 -18.64 17.96 5.82
N GLU A 529 -19.07 19.12 6.34
CA GLU A 529 -20.48 19.47 6.58
C GLU A 529 -21.26 18.47 7.47
N LEU A 530 -20.54 17.66 8.26
CA LEU A 530 -21.10 16.64 9.15
C LEU A 530 -21.54 17.25 10.50
N PRO A 531 -22.49 16.61 11.22
CA PRO A 531 -22.90 17.04 12.56
C PRO A 531 -21.71 17.21 13.52
N ILE A 532 -21.53 18.43 14.03
CA ILE A 532 -20.38 18.84 14.85
C ILE A 532 -20.68 18.55 16.34
N PRO A 533 -19.89 17.72 17.04
CA PRO A 533 -20.06 17.51 18.48
C PRO A 533 -19.62 18.73 19.28
N ASN A 534 -20.48 19.17 20.20
CA ASN A 534 -20.22 20.23 21.18
C ASN A 534 -19.86 19.65 22.57
N SER A 535 -19.91 18.32 22.70
CA SER A 535 -19.48 17.58 23.89
C SER A 535 -19.04 16.15 23.51
N PHE A 536 -18.46 15.41 24.46
CA PHE A 536 -18.23 13.98 24.29
C PHE A 536 -19.53 13.17 24.18
N HIS A 537 -20.65 13.64 24.75
CA HIS A 537 -21.93 12.94 24.69
C HIS A 537 -22.49 12.90 23.26
N ASP A 538 -22.35 14.00 22.52
CA ASP A 538 -22.75 14.18 21.12
C ASP A 538 -22.04 13.17 20.19
N MET A 539 -20.91 12.60 20.62
CA MET A 539 -20.16 11.59 19.85
C MET A 539 -20.81 10.20 19.88
N LEU A 540 -21.82 9.96 20.73
CA LEU A 540 -22.50 8.66 20.83
C LEU A 540 -23.27 8.26 19.56
N ASP A 541 -23.65 9.24 18.73
CA ASP A 541 -24.38 9.02 17.47
C ASP A 541 -23.56 8.25 16.43
N TYR A 542 -22.23 8.23 16.55
CA TYR A 542 -21.32 7.55 15.63
C TYR A 542 -20.21 6.74 16.33
N ILE A 543 -19.67 7.16 17.47
CA ILE A 543 -18.68 6.39 18.26
C ILE A 543 -19.38 5.52 19.32
N SER A 544 -18.76 4.40 19.75
CA SER A 544 -19.33 3.51 20.77
C SER A 544 -19.32 4.14 22.19
N LYS A 545 -20.31 3.81 23.02
CA LYS A 545 -20.40 4.33 24.41
C LYS A 545 -19.17 3.99 25.27
N LYS A 546 -18.52 2.83 25.03
CA LYS A 546 -17.27 2.48 25.71
C LYS A 546 -16.16 3.46 25.33
N ASN A 547 -16.02 3.72 24.02
CA ASN A 547 -14.93 4.53 23.49
C ASN A 547 -15.13 6.01 23.84
N VAL A 548 -16.37 6.53 23.80
CA VAL A 548 -16.69 7.88 24.29
C VAL A 548 -16.26 8.07 25.74
N ALA A 549 -16.48 7.09 26.62
CA ALA A 549 -16.05 7.17 28.02
C ALA A 549 -14.52 7.19 28.16
N VAL A 550 -13.79 6.41 27.34
CA VAL A 550 -12.31 6.42 27.32
C VAL A 550 -11.78 7.75 26.77
N LEU A 551 -12.34 8.25 25.66
CA LEU A 551 -12.01 9.57 25.09
C LEU A 551 -12.20 10.68 26.13
N GLN A 552 -13.33 10.67 26.84
CA GLN A 552 -13.63 11.62 27.92
C GLN A 552 -12.70 11.50 29.13
N SER A 553 -12.13 10.32 29.40
CA SER A 553 -11.13 10.15 30.47
C SER A 553 -9.71 10.56 30.09
N MET A 554 -9.38 10.59 28.79
CA MET A 554 -8.03 10.87 28.30
C MET A 554 -7.86 12.30 27.80
N TYR A 555 -8.79 12.82 26.99
CA TYR A 555 -8.72 14.16 26.40
C TYR A 555 -9.36 15.20 27.32
N ALA A 556 -8.74 16.38 27.45
CA ALA A 556 -9.26 17.46 28.30
C ALA A 556 -10.48 18.16 27.68
N SER A 557 -10.60 18.14 26.35
CA SER A 557 -11.76 18.63 25.61
C SER A 557 -12.14 17.68 24.48
N HIS A 558 -13.42 17.66 24.09
CA HIS A 558 -13.88 16.96 22.89
C HIS A 558 -13.23 17.54 21.60
N GLN A 559 -12.79 18.80 21.65
CA GLN A 559 -12.08 19.49 20.57
C GLN A 559 -10.61 19.05 20.45
N ASP A 560 -10.06 18.38 21.46
CA ASP A 560 -8.66 17.90 21.47
C ASP A 560 -8.49 16.57 20.74
N VAL A 561 -9.57 15.89 20.36
CA VAL A 561 -9.53 14.52 19.79
C VAL A 561 -8.84 14.56 18.42
N ASP A 562 -7.72 13.86 18.29
CA ASP A 562 -6.98 13.71 17.02
C ASP A 562 -7.89 13.13 15.93
N LEU A 563 -7.85 13.67 14.70
CA LEU A 563 -8.62 13.13 13.56
C LEU A 563 -8.37 11.63 13.36
N VAL A 564 -7.10 11.22 13.45
CA VAL A 564 -6.66 9.82 13.37
C VAL A 564 -7.38 8.94 14.38
N VAL A 565 -7.62 9.44 15.60
CA VAL A 565 -8.29 8.70 16.67
C VAL A 565 -9.81 8.72 16.51
N GLY A 566 -10.40 9.90 16.33
CA GLY A 566 -11.86 10.06 16.25
C GLY A 566 -12.48 9.31 15.07
N GLY A 567 -11.90 9.45 13.87
CA GLY A 567 -12.41 8.80 12.66
C GLY A 567 -12.34 7.26 12.70
N SER A 568 -11.24 6.69 13.23
CA SER A 568 -11.12 5.22 13.41
C SER A 568 -12.02 4.62 14.51
N LEU A 569 -12.80 5.43 15.23
CA LEU A 569 -13.72 4.96 16.27
C LEU A 569 -15.20 5.13 15.88
N GLU A 570 -15.47 5.72 14.71
CA GLU A 570 -16.81 5.80 14.13
C GLU A 570 -17.32 4.43 13.70
N ARG A 571 -18.63 4.22 13.79
CA ARG A 571 -19.32 3.10 13.13
C ARG A 571 -19.29 3.29 11.62
N ASN A 572 -18.91 2.25 10.89
CA ASN A 572 -18.87 2.27 9.43
C ASN A 572 -20.23 2.60 8.83
N VAL A 573 -20.23 3.36 7.74
CA VAL A 573 -21.42 3.60 6.91
C VAL A 573 -21.81 2.28 6.23
N PRO A 574 -23.11 1.89 6.20
CA PRO A 574 -23.54 0.66 5.52
C PRO A 574 -23.06 0.59 4.07
N GLY A 575 -22.41 -0.51 3.70
CA GLY A 575 -21.79 -0.71 2.39
C GLY A 575 -20.34 -0.24 2.27
N ALA A 576 -19.84 0.55 3.22
CA ALA A 576 -18.45 1.03 3.28
C ALA A 576 -17.68 0.41 4.45
N MET A 577 -16.35 0.56 4.42
CA MET A 577 -15.42 0.11 5.47
C MET A 577 -14.97 1.23 6.41
N VAL A 578 -15.60 2.40 6.34
CA VAL A 578 -15.24 3.60 7.11
C VAL A 578 -16.46 4.33 7.64
N GLY A 579 -16.28 5.03 8.77
CA GLY A 579 -17.26 5.99 9.28
C GLY A 579 -17.39 7.24 8.40
N PRO A 580 -18.45 8.05 8.60
CA PRO A 580 -18.78 9.18 7.73
C PRO A 580 -17.68 10.22 7.57
N THR A 581 -16.85 10.47 8.60
CA THR A 581 -15.76 11.46 8.50
C THR A 581 -14.67 10.98 7.56
N PHE A 582 -14.28 9.71 7.66
CA PHE A 582 -13.30 9.12 6.74
C PHE A 582 -13.91 8.88 5.35
N LEU A 583 -15.19 8.51 5.25
CA LEU A 583 -15.87 8.38 3.96
C LEU A 583 -15.87 9.69 3.16
N CYS A 584 -16.12 10.83 3.81
CA CYS A 584 -15.97 12.17 3.21
C CYS A 584 -14.56 12.37 2.62
N ILE A 585 -13.53 12.24 3.47
CA ILE A 585 -12.12 12.51 3.09
C ILE A 585 -11.67 11.61 1.94
N LEU A 586 -12.05 10.33 1.96
CA LEU A 586 -11.69 9.39 0.90
C LEU A 586 -12.46 9.68 -0.40
N THR A 587 -13.76 9.97 -0.33
CA THR A 587 -14.58 10.29 -1.50
C THR A 587 -14.06 11.54 -2.22
N GLU A 588 -13.75 12.61 -1.47
CA GLU A 588 -13.16 13.84 -2.01
C GLU A 588 -11.75 13.60 -2.60
N GLN A 589 -10.91 12.78 -1.98
CA GLN A 589 -9.60 12.47 -2.56
C GLN A 589 -9.72 11.72 -3.89
N PHE A 590 -10.52 10.66 -3.95
CA PHE A 590 -10.64 9.88 -5.19
C PHE A 590 -11.43 10.60 -6.27
N TYR A 591 -12.33 11.52 -5.90
CA TYR A 591 -12.87 12.52 -6.82
C TYR A 591 -11.73 13.38 -7.43
N ARG A 592 -10.85 13.96 -6.61
CA ARG A 592 -9.69 14.77 -7.06
C ARG A 592 -8.72 13.99 -7.95
N THR A 593 -8.34 12.78 -7.54
CA THR A 593 -7.37 11.94 -8.27
C THR A 593 -7.92 11.46 -9.61
N ARG A 594 -9.25 11.35 -9.78
CA ARG A 594 -9.91 11.13 -11.07
C ARG A 594 -10.02 12.43 -11.88
N VAL A 595 -10.75 13.41 -11.35
CA VAL A 595 -11.22 14.60 -12.09
C VAL A 595 -10.10 15.63 -12.34
N GLY A 596 -9.07 15.66 -11.51
CA GLY A 596 -7.86 16.45 -11.72
C GLY A 596 -6.84 15.81 -12.67
N ASP A 597 -7.05 14.57 -13.13
CA ASP A 597 -6.13 13.84 -14.01
C ASP A 597 -6.54 13.91 -15.49
N ARG A 598 -5.84 14.75 -16.26
CA ARG A 598 -6.06 14.93 -17.71
C ARG A 598 -5.86 13.65 -18.51
N TYR A 599 -5.05 12.72 -18.01
CA TYR A 599 -4.73 11.45 -18.63
C TYR A 599 -5.56 10.27 -18.07
N PHE A 600 -6.59 10.52 -17.24
CA PHE A 600 -7.45 9.47 -16.70
C PHE A 600 -8.08 8.66 -17.84
N TYR A 601 -8.06 7.32 -17.74
CA TYR A 601 -8.24 6.45 -18.91
C TYR A 601 -9.57 6.58 -19.66
N GLU A 602 -10.64 7.04 -18.98
CA GLU A 602 -11.97 7.25 -19.59
C GLU A 602 -12.10 8.58 -20.35
N ASN A 603 -11.13 9.50 -20.25
CA ASN A 603 -11.19 10.84 -20.83
C ASN A 603 -10.97 10.82 -22.35
N GLY A 604 -11.99 11.26 -23.09
CA GLY A 604 -11.96 11.46 -24.55
C GLY A 604 -11.75 12.91 -24.99
N GLY A 605 -11.58 13.85 -24.04
CA GLY A 605 -11.56 15.30 -24.33
C GLY A 605 -10.39 15.79 -25.18
N ASP A 606 -9.27 15.05 -25.21
CA ASP A 606 -8.14 15.29 -26.12
C ASP A 606 -7.87 14.04 -26.98
N PRO A 607 -8.20 14.05 -28.29
CA PRO A 607 -7.97 12.92 -29.19
C PRO A 607 -6.52 12.47 -29.35
N ASN A 608 -5.53 13.26 -28.91
CA ASN A 608 -4.12 12.85 -28.92
C ASN A 608 -3.79 11.89 -27.77
N ILE A 609 -4.54 11.99 -26.67
CA ILE A 609 -4.34 11.30 -25.38
C ILE A 609 -5.35 10.17 -25.16
N ALA A 610 -6.58 10.34 -25.66
CA ALA A 610 -7.64 9.36 -25.56
C ALA A 610 -7.23 7.99 -26.12
N PHE A 611 -7.72 6.92 -25.48
CA PHE A 611 -7.81 5.61 -26.12
C PHE A 611 -8.86 5.66 -27.24
N THR A 612 -8.75 4.84 -28.27
CA THR A 612 -9.86 4.69 -29.22
C THR A 612 -11.08 4.04 -28.53
N PRO A 613 -12.32 4.18 -29.04
CA PRO A 613 -13.49 3.58 -28.38
C PRO A 613 -13.38 2.06 -28.19
N GLY A 614 -12.75 1.37 -29.15
CA GLY A 614 -12.45 -0.07 -29.04
C GLY A 614 -11.43 -0.38 -27.94
N GLN A 615 -10.34 0.40 -27.86
CA GLN A 615 -9.33 0.27 -26.80
C GLN A 615 -9.91 0.53 -25.41
N LEU A 616 -10.70 1.60 -25.25
CA LEU A 616 -11.39 1.93 -23.99
C LEU A 616 -12.38 0.82 -23.59
N ASN A 617 -13.15 0.28 -24.53
CA ASN A 617 -14.04 -0.84 -24.26
C ASN A 617 -13.27 -2.12 -23.88
N ALA A 618 -12.14 -2.42 -24.53
CA ALA A 618 -11.30 -3.56 -24.16
C ALA A 618 -10.69 -3.43 -22.76
N ILE A 619 -10.33 -2.21 -22.32
CA ILE A 619 -9.93 -1.96 -20.93
C ILE A 619 -11.12 -2.19 -19.99
N ARG A 620 -12.28 -1.55 -20.25
CA ARG A 620 -13.49 -1.67 -19.40
C ARG A 620 -14.08 -3.08 -19.28
N GLN A 621 -13.83 -3.95 -20.26
CA GLN A 621 -14.33 -5.33 -20.25
C GLN A 621 -13.24 -6.35 -19.86
N GLY A 622 -11.96 -6.01 -20.07
CA GLY A 622 -10.84 -6.95 -19.96
C GLY A 622 -9.93 -6.74 -18.74
N ALA A 623 -9.80 -5.52 -18.23
CA ALA A 623 -8.93 -5.23 -17.09
C ALA A 623 -9.56 -5.72 -15.79
N ASN A 624 -9.00 -6.76 -15.17
CA ASN A 624 -9.49 -7.30 -13.90
C ASN A 624 -8.36 -7.95 -13.10
N MET A 625 -8.46 -7.88 -11.77
CA MET A 625 -7.42 -8.36 -10.85
C MET A 625 -7.19 -9.88 -10.95
N ALA A 626 -8.23 -10.65 -11.30
CA ALA A 626 -8.07 -12.09 -11.50
C ALA A 626 -7.15 -12.40 -12.69
N ARG A 627 -7.31 -11.67 -13.81
CA ARG A 627 -6.48 -11.80 -15.01
C ARG A 627 -5.03 -11.39 -14.77
N ILE A 628 -4.80 -10.27 -14.08
CA ILE A 628 -3.46 -9.77 -13.75
C ILE A 628 -2.67 -10.80 -12.93
N LEU A 629 -3.32 -11.51 -12.01
CA LEU A 629 -2.69 -12.59 -11.23
C LEU A 629 -2.44 -13.87 -12.06
N CYS A 630 -3.32 -14.19 -13.02
CA CYS A 630 -3.13 -15.33 -13.94
C CYS A 630 -1.97 -15.11 -14.91
N ASP A 631 -1.86 -13.91 -15.51
CA ASP A 631 -0.92 -13.64 -16.60
C ASP A 631 0.55 -13.46 -16.14
N ASN A 632 0.79 -13.27 -14.83
CA ASN A 632 2.10 -12.90 -14.29
C ASN A 632 2.66 -13.86 -13.20
N VAL A 633 1.92 -14.92 -12.89
CA VAL A 633 2.33 -15.95 -11.91
C VAL A 633 2.16 -17.33 -12.55
N ASP A 634 3.26 -17.87 -13.06
CA ASP A 634 3.33 -19.05 -13.94
C ASP A 634 2.60 -20.32 -13.45
N SER A 635 2.32 -20.44 -12.14
CA SER A 635 1.57 -21.55 -11.53
C SER A 635 0.19 -21.15 -10.98
N ILE A 636 -0.43 -20.14 -11.57
CA ILE A 636 -1.84 -19.79 -11.41
C ILE A 636 -2.57 -20.07 -12.72
N HIS A 637 -3.10 -21.29 -12.84
CA HIS A 637 -3.96 -21.70 -13.98
C HIS A 637 -5.46 -21.62 -13.65
N LEU A 638 -5.78 -21.45 -12.36
CA LEU A 638 -7.13 -21.49 -11.78
C LEU A 638 -7.33 -20.32 -10.80
N MET A 639 -8.30 -19.45 -11.06
CA MET A 639 -8.58 -18.24 -10.27
C MET A 639 -10.09 -17.94 -10.20
N GLN A 640 -10.55 -17.34 -9.10
CA GLN A 640 -11.94 -16.86 -9.03
C GLN A 640 -12.10 -15.46 -9.66
N PRO A 641 -13.17 -15.17 -10.42
CA PRO A 641 -13.29 -13.93 -11.21
C PRO A 641 -13.18 -12.62 -10.42
N LYS A 642 -13.62 -12.59 -9.15
CA LYS A 642 -13.47 -11.41 -8.28
C LYS A 642 -12.33 -11.65 -7.30
N ALA A 643 -11.11 -11.30 -7.71
CA ALA A 643 -9.88 -11.66 -7.00
C ALA A 643 -9.60 -10.83 -5.73
N PHE A 644 -10.41 -9.84 -5.38
CA PHE A 644 -10.44 -9.22 -4.04
C PHE A 644 -11.41 -9.91 -3.06
N ARG A 645 -12.25 -10.82 -3.55
CA ARG A 645 -13.23 -11.57 -2.76
C ARG A 645 -12.79 -13.02 -2.57
N LEU A 646 -13.12 -13.59 -1.41
CA LEU A 646 -12.96 -15.01 -1.13
C LEU A 646 -13.78 -15.88 -2.12
N VAL A 647 -13.35 -17.12 -2.28
CA VAL A 647 -14.03 -18.14 -3.11
C VAL A 647 -15.39 -18.47 -2.50
N SER A 648 -16.44 -18.52 -3.33
CA SER A 648 -17.80 -18.86 -2.90
C SER A 648 -18.65 -19.32 -4.07
N ILE A 649 -19.87 -19.80 -3.84
CA ILE A 649 -20.84 -20.17 -4.91
C ILE A 649 -21.18 -19.02 -5.88
N ASN A 650 -20.87 -17.77 -5.52
CA ASN A 650 -21.03 -16.57 -6.37
C ASN A 650 -19.67 -15.97 -6.80
N ASN A 651 -18.59 -16.73 -6.65
CA ASN A 651 -17.21 -16.39 -6.97
C ASN A 651 -16.38 -17.70 -7.04
N GLU A 652 -16.79 -18.62 -7.90
CA GLU A 652 -16.18 -19.95 -8.02
C GLU A 652 -14.85 -19.87 -8.79
N ILE A 653 -13.97 -20.85 -8.57
CA ILE A 653 -12.67 -20.90 -9.25
C ILE A 653 -12.87 -21.40 -10.68
N VAL A 654 -12.41 -20.65 -11.67
CA VAL A 654 -12.45 -21.01 -13.10
C VAL A 654 -11.04 -21.08 -13.69
N PRO A 655 -10.85 -21.80 -14.82
CA PRO A 655 -9.67 -21.68 -15.66
C PRO A 655 -9.37 -20.24 -16.10
N CYS A 656 -8.11 -19.83 -16.05
CA CYS A 656 -7.67 -18.47 -16.39
C CYS A 656 -7.95 -18.05 -17.85
N ASP A 657 -8.13 -19.01 -18.77
CA ASP A 657 -8.52 -18.76 -20.17
C ASP A 657 -10.01 -18.41 -20.34
N GLN A 658 -10.83 -18.64 -19.30
CA GLN A 658 -12.24 -18.22 -19.25
C GLN A 658 -12.43 -16.82 -18.64
N LEU A 659 -11.37 -16.21 -18.12
CA LEU A 659 -11.42 -14.86 -17.58
C LEU A 659 -11.28 -13.80 -18.70
N PRO A 660 -12.01 -12.68 -18.62
CA PRO A 660 -11.81 -11.54 -19.52
C PRO A 660 -10.36 -11.03 -19.49
N PHE A 661 -9.92 -10.47 -20.62
CA PHE A 661 -8.58 -9.92 -20.80
C PHE A 661 -8.63 -8.71 -21.74
N VAL A 662 -7.65 -7.81 -21.64
CA VAL A 662 -7.53 -6.66 -22.55
C VAL A 662 -6.96 -7.14 -23.89
N ASP A 663 -7.72 -6.98 -24.97
CA ASP A 663 -7.27 -7.33 -26.32
C ASP A 663 -6.28 -6.31 -26.86
N LEU A 664 -5.00 -6.59 -26.65
CA LEU A 664 -3.87 -5.79 -27.13
C LEU A 664 -3.78 -5.71 -28.67
N SER A 665 -4.50 -6.55 -29.44
CA SER A 665 -4.51 -6.44 -30.92
C SER A 665 -5.06 -5.09 -31.40
N LEU A 666 -5.91 -4.45 -30.58
CA LEU A 666 -6.46 -3.11 -30.82
C LEU A 666 -5.41 -1.98 -30.72
N TRP A 667 -4.16 -2.29 -30.38
CA TRP A 667 -3.01 -1.37 -30.43
C TRP A 667 -2.10 -1.61 -31.65
N GLN A 668 -2.49 -2.46 -32.61
CA GLN A 668 -1.74 -2.63 -33.86
C GLN A 668 -1.83 -1.39 -34.77
N ASP A 669 -0.68 -0.77 -35.03
CA ASP A 669 -0.51 0.40 -35.87
C ASP A 669 -0.36 0.04 -37.35
N VAL A 670 -1.50 -0.17 -38.00
CA VAL A 670 -1.62 -0.55 -39.43
C VAL A 670 -0.82 0.34 -40.40
N ARG A 671 -0.49 1.57 -40.01
CA ARG A 671 0.33 2.52 -40.82
C ARG A 671 1.78 2.05 -41.01
N GLY A 672 2.29 1.17 -40.14
CA GLY A 672 3.63 0.59 -40.26
C GLY A 672 3.76 -0.47 -41.36
N GLN A 673 2.65 -1.11 -41.76
CA GLN A 673 2.69 -2.29 -42.64
C GLN A 673 3.15 -1.99 -44.08
N GLY A 674 3.13 -0.72 -44.51
CA GLY A 674 3.60 -0.28 -45.83
C GLY A 674 5.10 0.04 -45.94
N LYS A 675 5.92 -0.29 -44.93
CA LYS A 675 7.37 -0.05 -44.91
C LYS A 675 8.17 -1.31 -44.54
N LYS A 676 8.19 -2.27 -45.47
CA LYS A 676 9.14 -3.40 -45.50
C LYS A 676 9.83 -3.43 -46.86
#